data_AF-A0A952FT51-F1
#
_entry.id   AF-A0A952FT51-F1
#
_cell.length_a   1.000
_cell.length_b   1.000
_cell.length_c   1.000
_cell.angle_alpha   90.00
_cell.angle_beta   90.00
_cell.angle_gamma   90.00
#
_symmetry.space_group_name_H-M   'P 1'
#
loop_
_entity.id
_entity.type
_entity.pdbx_description
1 polymer ?
#
loop_
_entity_poly.entity_id
_entity_poly.type
_entity_poly.pdbx_seq_one_letter_code
_entity_poly.pdbx_strand_id
1 'polypeptide(L)'
;MSLSIAQRLHRLDARIAEILCWREQASEPIGEWRCDGRRLSLGDPWPHTEGVLAFAAEAEVPAAWPLDEVRLRLDVGGESLLTLHEDGAGTVRFGLDPNHREFPLRARRLRIETESVPRLPFGQPVHHPRLAEARLVWIDGAVHRLALLLRQVWETATALGEHEAVPHLVAAAETALWSLEWPSATGAYLARTAALPQQQAIWRLPPLDPQPPALGEAERAAAIAAHDGLVVTLRGLKERYPPQGRLAITGHAHIDLAWLWPYAETRRKARRTFHTALRLMERFPDFVFNQSTAAYYAQIEADDPELFAAIRERAAEGRWETIGGLWVEPDTNMPTGESLVRQTLYGQRYFERTFGRRHSVCWLPDCFGFSPALPQILRQGGMDSFFTIKVNWSETNRFPHDLFQWEGLDGSRVLAHTFDNPIQGYNGTIRADCVLPTWRNFRGKTAHDESLLAVGFGDGGGGVTPEMLESQAQLADFPALPELRPARVEDFFGRIRERAAVEDLPVWLGEIYLELHRGTLTSQGRTKRLNRQAERALLAAEVAGSLATLLGGPAFGSLEPAWRGLLKNQFHDILPGSSIREVYEDAERELAAARDAGLDRQAEAMAAIAAALPAGGTADALVVVNPDLSPRPLRLELEGQAVLHKPTGRDALAGRGNQLRLYPADKPRSWDAWDIEADYDRQGFELTELEESELVEDGPGRAALRLVRRFRDSTITQTLTLWANSPRLDIHTRLDWHDRRVLLRALVPVAVRAETASFECAFGVVRRPTHRNTSWDQARFEVPGHRFADLSEPGFGVAILNDGKYGHSALGNVLGLSLLRAPIYPDPLADEGVQEFTYAILPHAGDWHEGGVREVA
;
A
#
# COMPACT_ATOMS: atom_id res chain seq x y z
N MET A 1 -22.41 -25.35 42.01
CA MET A 1 -21.04 -24.94 41.62
C MET A 1 -21.15 -23.53 41.06
N SER A 2 -20.18 -22.65 41.29
CA SER A 2 -20.05 -21.39 40.55
C SER A 2 -19.67 -21.68 39.09
N LEU A 3 -20.06 -20.80 38.17
CA LEU A 3 -19.63 -20.86 36.78
C LEU A 3 -18.18 -20.38 36.64
N SER A 4 -17.43 -20.95 35.70
CA SER A 4 -16.12 -20.41 35.32
C SER A 4 -16.28 -19.07 34.58
N ILE A 5 -15.20 -18.27 34.52
CA ILE A 5 -15.20 -17.01 33.75
C ILE A 5 -15.57 -17.26 32.28
N ALA A 6 -15.02 -18.30 31.65
CA ALA A 6 -15.38 -18.67 30.28
C ALA A 6 -16.88 -19.01 30.11
N GLN A 7 -17.49 -19.71 31.09
CA GLN A 7 -18.94 -19.99 31.07
C GLN A 7 -19.79 -18.74 31.28
N ARG A 8 -19.31 -17.76 32.07
CA ARG A 8 -19.98 -16.46 32.25
C ARG A 8 -19.86 -15.59 30.98
N LEU A 9 -18.68 -15.54 30.36
CA LEU A 9 -18.44 -14.83 29.09
C LEU A 9 -19.29 -15.40 27.95
N HIS A 10 -19.42 -16.73 27.84
CA HIS A 10 -20.31 -17.35 26.85
C HIS A 10 -21.78 -16.99 27.08
N ARG A 11 -22.24 -16.88 28.33
CA ARG A 11 -23.59 -16.38 28.65
C ARG A 11 -23.77 -14.89 28.35
N LEU A 12 -22.76 -14.08 28.64
CA LEU A 12 -22.77 -12.64 28.36
C LEU A 12 -22.91 -12.38 26.86
N ASP A 13 -22.14 -13.06 26.01
CA ASP A 13 -22.26 -12.98 24.55
C ASP A 13 -23.68 -13.29 24.05
N ALA A 14 -24.27 -14.40 24.52
CA ALA A 14 -25.64 -14.78 24.17
C ALA A 14 -26.68 -13.73 24.60
N ARG A 15 -26.52 -13.08 25.77
CA ARG A 15 -27.41 -12.00 26.23
C ARG A 15 -27.20 -10.69 25.47
N ILE A 16 -25.98 -10.39 25.00
CA ILE A 16 -25.73 -9.23 24.12
C ILE A 16 -26.44 -9.42 22.77
N ALA A 17 -26.37 -10.63 22.19
CA ALA A 17 -27.08 -10.95 20.94
C ALA A 17 -28.62 -10.83 21.10
N GLU A 18 -29.16 -11.26 22.24
CA GLU A 18 -30.57 -11.09 22.59
C GLU A 18 -30.98 -9.62 22.75
N ILE A 19 -30.17 -8.80 23.40
CA ILE A 19 -30.41 -7.36 23.55
C ILE A 19 -30.42 -6.64 22.19
N LEU A 20 -29.50 -7.00 21.28
CA LEU A 20 -29.43 -6.42 19.94
C LEU A 20 -30.70 -6.64 19.10
N CYS A 21 -31.50 -7.68 19.40
CA CYS A 21 -32.81 -7.90 18.76
C CYS A 21 -33.85 -6.80 19.09
N TRP A 22 -33.55 -5.92 20.05
CA TRP A 22 -34.36 -4.77 20.45
C TRP A 22 -33.67 -3.43 20.15
N ARG A 23 -32.54 -3.42 19.41
CA ARG A 23 -31.94 -2.18 18.89
C ARG A 23 -32.86 -1.55 17.84
N GLU A 24 -33.36 -2.36 16.91
CA GLU A 24 -34.32 -1.93 15.89
C GLU A 24 -35.73 -1.92 16.49
N GLN A 25 -36.36 -0.75 16.61
CA GLN A 25 -37.71 -0.61 17.15
C GLN A 25 -38.77 -0.93 16.10
N ALA A 26 -38.62 -0.37 14.89
CA ALA A 26 -39.45 -0.67 13.73
C ALA A 26 -38.65 -0.41 12.44
N SER A 27 -39.06 -1.03 11.33
CA SER A 27 -38.55 -0.69 10.00
C SER A 27 -39.62 -0.74 8.90
N GLU A 28 -39.38 -0.01 7.82
CA GLU A 28 -40.30 0.15 6.69
C GLU A 28 -39.51 0.06 5.36
N PRO A 29 -39.87 -0.85 4.44
CA PRO A 29 -39.14 -1.08 3.20
C PRO A 29 -39.41 0.01 2.16
N ILE A 30 -38.35 0.46 1.47
CA ILE A 30 -38.45 1.45 0.39
C ILE A 30 -38.69 0.69 -0.92
N GLY A 31 -39.92 0.76 -1.47
CA GLY A 31 -40.40 -0.15 -2.52
C GLY A 31 -40.46 0.38 -3.96
N GLU A 32 -40.15 1.65 -4.21
CA GLU A 32 -40.28 2.32 -5.53
C GLU A 32 -38.90 2.65 -6.14
N TRP A 33 -37.96 1.69 -6.14
CA TRP A 33 -36.62 1.91 -6.69
C TRP A 33 -36.59 1.94 -8.22
N ARG A 34 -35.64 2.73 -8.73
CA ARG A 34 -35.23 2.76 -10.13
C ARG A 34 -33.71 2.54 -10.22
N CYS A 35 -33.26 1.90 -11.29
CA CYS A 35 -31.88 1.81 -11.71
C CYS A 35 -31.83 2.18 -13.19
N ASP A 36 -31.11 3.25 -13.54
CA ASP A 36 -31.05 3.84 -14.90
C ASP A 36 -32.45 4.01 -15.53
N GLY A 37 -33.41 4.45 -14.71
CA GLY A 37 -34.82 4.67 -15.05
C GLY A 37 -35.73 3.42 -14.98
N ARG A 38 -35.18 2.21 -15.07
CA ARG A 38 -35.92 0.93 -14.96
C ARG A 38 -36.32 0.65 -13.51
N ARG A 39 -37.58 0.28 -13.26
CA ARG A 39 -38.06 -0.09 -11.91
C ARG A 39 -37.39 -1.37 -11.41
N LEU A 40 -37.05 -1.39 -10.12
CA LEU A 40 -36.57 -2.55 -9.36
C LEU A 40 -37.35 -2.70 -8.05
N SER A 41 -37.33 -3.93 -7.54
CA SER A 41 -37.88 -4.34 -6.23
C SER A 41 -36.76 -4.84 -5.33
N LEU A 42 -37.01 -4.94 -4.02
CA LEU A 42 -36.10 -5.63 -3.10
C LEU A 42 -35.84 -7.08 -3.55
N GLY A 43 -34.57 -7.47 -3.61
CA GLY A 43 -34.11 -8.77 -4.10
C GLY A 43 -33.88 -8.87 -5.61
N ASP A 44 -34.33 -7.90 -6.43
CA ASP A 44 -34.13 -7.95 -7.88
C ASP A 44 -32.64 -7.77 -8.26
N PRO A 45 -32.17 -8.45 -9.32
CA PRO A 45 -30.82 -8.27 -9.85
C PRO A 45 -30.66 -6.96 -10.62
N TRP A 46 -29.42 -6.47 -10.72
CA TRP A 46 -29.08 -5.31 -11.53
C TRP A 46 -29.43 -5.54 -13.02
N PRO A 47 -29.75 -4.47 -13.79
CA PRO A 47 -30.05 -4.61 -15.22
C PRO A 47 -28.82 -5.02 -16.06
N HIS A 48 -27.61 -4.64 -15.62
CA HIS A 48 -26.30 -5.09 -16.13
C HIS A 48 -25.23 -4.90 -15.03
N THR A 49 -24.01 -5.37 -15.29
CA THR A 49 -22.85 -5.22 -14.40
C THR A 49 -21.71 -4.39 -15.03
N GLU A 50 -21.96 -3.78 -16.19
CA GLU A 50 -21.01 -2.90 -16.88
C GLU A 50 -21.19 -1.44 -16.45
N GLY A 51 -20.07 -0.72 -16.28
CA GLY A 51 -20.07 0.72 -16.01
C GLY A 51 -20.33 1.11 -14.56
N VAL A 52 -20.95 2.29 -14.39
CA VAL A 52 -21.55 2.78 -13.15
C VAL A 52 -23.05 2.86 -13.41
N LEU A 53 -23.86 2.37 -12.48
CA LEU A 53 -25.32 2.40 -12.57
C LEU A 53 -25.88 3.38 -11.55
N ALA A 54 -26.89 4.16 -11.93
CA ALA A 54 -27.53 5.14 -11.06
C ALA A 54 -28.81 4.56 -10.44
N PHE A 55 -28.81 4.31 -9.13
CA PHE A 55 -30.03 3.93 -8.40
C PHE A 55 -30.69 5.17 -7.82
N ALA A 56 -32.02 5.20 -7.82
CA ALA A 56 -32.80 6.28 -7.22
C ALA A 56 -34.10 5.78 -6.57
N ALA A 57 -34.49 6.41 -5.46
CA ALA A 57 -35.77 6.22 -4.78
C ALA A 57 -36.17 7.48 -4.00
N GLU A 58 -37.44 7.55 -3.58
CA GLU A 58 -37.94 8.56 -2.65
C GLU A 58 -38.51 7.87 -1.40
N ALA A 59 -38.36 8.51 -0.24
CA ALA A 59 -38.84 7.98 1.04
C ALA A 59 -39.35 9.10 1.97
N GLU A 60 -40.35 8.77 2.80
CA GLU A 60 -40.87 9.64 3.85
C GLU A 60 -40.82 8.91 5.21
N VAL A 61 -40.18 9.53 6.20
CA VAL A 61 -39.99 9.00 7.56
C VAL A 61 -41.31 9.10 8.33
N PRO A 62 -41.89 7.98 8.81
CA PRO A 62 -43.17 7.96 9.51
C PRO A 62 -43.28 9.01 10.61
N ALA A 63 -44.39 9.76 10.62
CA ALA A 63 -44.60 10.90 11.51
C ALA A 63 -44.45 10.57 13.00
N ALA A 64 -44.72 9.31 13.39
CA ALA A 64 -44.59 8.82 14.75
C ALA A 64 -43.14 8.49 15.18
N TRP A 65 -42.18 8.36 14.25
CA TRP A 65 -40.80 8.00 14.59
C TRP A 65 -39.96 9.25 14.94
N PRO A 66 -39.12 9.20 15.99
CA PRO A 66 -38.18 10.27 16.34
C PRO A 66 -37.02 10.32 15.34
N LEU A 67 -36.90 11.43 14.59
CA LEU A 67 -36.06 11.53 13.39
C LEU A 67 -34.56 11.31 13.66
N ASP A 68 -34.05 11.78 14.80
CA ASP A 68 -32.67 11.61 15.25
C ASP A 68 -32.29 10.15 15.57
N GLU A 69 -33.29 9.30 15.83
CA GLU A 69 -33.18 7.85 15.98
C GLU A 69 -33.52 7.07 14.70
N VAL A 70 -33.86 7.74 13.58
CA VAL A 70 -34.10 7.06 12.29
C VAL A 70 -32.84 6.97 11.44
N ARG A 71 -32.66 5.81 10.80
CA ARG A 71 -31.57 5.51 9.89
C ARG A 71 -32.12 5.01 8.55
N LEU A 72 -31.44 5.35 7.47
CA LEU A 72 -31.54 4.61 6.22
C LEU A 72 -30.60 3.40 6.32
N ARG A 73 -31.12 2.19 6.12
CA ARG A 73 -30.30 0.99 5.82
C ARG A 73 -30.38 0.67 4.34
N LEU A 74 -29.20 0.48 3.74
CA LEU A 74 -29.06 0.30 2.30
C LEU A 74 -27.92 -0.67 1.97
N ASP A 75 -28.20 -1.64 1.11
CA ASP A 75 -27.24 -2.46 0.38
C ASP A 75 -27.77 -2.64 -1.04
N VAL A 76 -27.19 -1.88 -1.97
CA VAL A 76 -27.52 -1.99 -3.40
C VAL A 76 -26.76 -3.12 -4.11
N GLY A 77 -25.94 -3.90 -3.41
CA GLY A 77 -25.21 -5.03 -3.99
C GLY A 77 -23.83 -4.69 -4.57
N GLY A 78 -23.21 -3.60 -4.09
CA GLY A 78 -21.87 -3.17 -4.51
C GLY A 78 -21.47 -1.83 -3.87
N GLU A 79 -20.18 -1.49 -3.95
CA GLU A 79 -19.67 -0.18 -3.51
C GLU A 79 -20.36 0.97 -4.25
N SER A 80 -20.72 2.04 -3.53
CA SER A 80 -21.46 3.18 -4.09
C SER A 80 -21.12 4.51 -3.41
N LEU A 81 -21.26 5.63 -4.14
CA LEU A 81 -21.39 6.96 -3.54
C LEU A 81 -22.89 7.22 -3.34
N LEU A 82 -23.34 7.23 -2.08
CA LEU A 82 -24.70 7.56 -1.70
C LEU A 82 -24.86 9.08 -1.62
N THR A 83 -25.90 9.62 -2.25
CA THR A 83 -26.34 11.00 -2.12
C THR A 83 -27.76 11.04 -1.55
N LEU A 84 -27.97 11.82 -0.49
CA LEU A 84 -29.28 12.08 0.09
C LEU A 84 -29.63 13.56 -0.12
N HIS A 85 -30.72 13.82 -0.83
CA HIS A 85 -31.31 15.15 -0.91
C HIS A 85 -32.43 15.23 0.12
N GLU A 86 -32.22 16.04 1.16
CA GLU A 86 -33.08 16.07 2.34
C GLU A 86 -33.86 17.40 2.42
N ASP A 87 -35.20 17.31 2.45
CA ASP A 87 -36.10 18.47 2.38
C ASP A 87 -35.80 19.48 3.50
N GLY A 88 -35.32 20.66 3.13
CA GLY A 88 -34.94 21.74 4.05
C GLY A 88 -33.58 21.55 4.76
N ALA A 89 -32.95 20.38 4.68
CA ALA A 89 -31.62 20.09 5.25
C ALA A 89 -30.50 20.04 4.18
N GLY A 90 -30.84 20.12 2.90
CA GLY A 90 -29.89 20.18 1.79
C GLY A 90 -29.37 18.80 1.37
N THR A 91 -28.32 18.78 0.55
CA THR A 91 -27.73 17.53 0.03
C THR A 91 -26.54 17.10 0.89
N VAL A 92 -26.44 15.81 1.21
CA VAL A 92 -25.26 15.19 1.84
C VAL A 92 -24.87 13.91 1.10
N ARG A 93 -23.58 13.53 1.18
CA ARG A 93 -23.04 12.33 0.53
C ARG A 93 -22.28 11.45 1.52
N PHE A 94 -22.27 10.14 1.27
CA PHE A 94 -21.63 9.11 2.08
C PHE A 94 -21.02 8.03 1.17
N GLY A 95 -19.95 7.36 1.61
CA GLY A 95 -19.58 6.06 1.05
C GLY A 95 -20.57 4.98 1.52
N LEU A 96 -21.05 4.16 0.59
CA LEU A 96 -21.81 2.94 0.84
C LEU A 96 -20.95 1.74 0.42
N ASP A 97 -20.68 0.85 1.38
CA ASP A 97 -19.81 -0.31 1.21
C ASP A 97 -20.20 -1.43 2.23
N PRO A 98 -19.54 -2.60 2.27
CA PRO A 98 -19.87 -3.66 3.25
C PRO A 98 -19.83 -3.23 4.72
N ASN A 99 -19.03 -2.24 5.08
CA ASN A 99 -18.85 -1.71 6.44
C ASN A 99 -19.76 -0.49 6.69
N HIS A 100 -20.07 0.30 5.66
CA HIS A 100 -20.91 1.50 5.76
C HIS A 100 -22.28 1.29 5.10
N ARG A 101 -23.28 0.92 5.91
CA ARG A 101 -24.64 0.55 5.45
C ARG A 101 -25.79 1.26 6.15
N GLU A 102 -25.51 1.99 7.23
CA GLU A 102 -26.52 2.62 8.08
C GLU A 102 -26.25 4.13 8.22
N PHE A 103 -27.17 4.96 7.72
CA PHE A 103 -26.95 6.39 7.52
C PHE A 103 -27.94 7.23 8.34
N PRO A 104 -27.49 8.27 9.08
CA PRO A 104 -28.38 9.15 9.84
C PRO A 104 -29.15 10.10 8.91
N LEU A 105 -30.39 10.42 9.28
CA LEU A 105 -31.26 11.34 8.55
C LEU A 105 -31.45 12.67 9.31
N ARG A 106 -31.64 13.74 8.55
CA ARG A 106 -31.80 15.13 9.01
C ARG A 106 -33.13 15.75 8.54
N ALA A 107 -33.79 15.18 7.53
CA ALA A 107 -35.15 15.54 7.14
C ALA A 107 -36.10 14.33 7.12
N ARG A 108 -37.41 14.60 7.21
CA ARG A 108 -38.45 13.56 7.09
C ARG A 108 -38.71 13.10 5.65
N ARG A 109 -38.40 13.93 4.66
CA ARG A 109 -38.55 13.59 3.24
C ARG A 109 -37.20 13.62 2.59
N LEU A 110 -36.90 12.58 1.82
CA LEU A 110 -35.62 12.44 1.16
C LEU A 110 -35.77 11.77 -0.21
N ARG A 111 -34.99 12.27 -1.17
CA ARG A 111 -34.66 11.57 -2.40
C ARG A 111 -33.27 10.96 -2.24
N ILE A 112 -33.20 9.66 -2.48
CA ILE A 112 -32.02 8.81 -2.34
C ILE A 112 -31.47 8.56 -3.75
N GLU A 113 -30.18 8.81 -3.97
CA GLU A 113 -29.49 8.50 -5.23
C GLU A 113 -28.16 7.80 -4.94
N THR A 114 -27.70 6.93 -5.84
CA THR A 114 -26.36 6.34 -5.74
C THR A 114 -25.62 6.32 -7.08
N GLU A 115 -24.31 6.60 -7.07
CA GLU A 115 -23.38 6.20 -8.12
C GLU A 115 -22.79 4.83 -7.73
N SER A 116 -23.21 3.73 -8.37
CA SER A 116 -22.92 2.36 -7.90
C SER A 116 -22.09 1.52 -8.87
N VAL A 117 -21.16 0.72 -8.34
CA VAL A 117 -20.36 -0.28 -9.09
C VAL A 117 -20.51 -1.68 -8.50
N PRO A 118 -20.55 -2.76 -9.31
CA PRO A 118 -20.78 -4.12 -8.82
C PRO A 118 -19.46 -4.75 -8.34
N ARG A 119 -18.80 -4.08 -7.39
CA ARG A 119 -17.52 -4.51 -6.80
C ARG A 119 -17.55 -4.38 -5.28
N LEU A 120 -16.71 -5.16 -4.61
CA LEU A 120 -16.40 -5.07 -3.18
C LEU A 120 -15.13 -4.21 -2.97
N PRO A 121 -14.80 -3.78 -1.72
CA PRO A 121 -13.64 -2.93 -1.45
C PRO A 121 -12.33 -3.40 -2.07
N PHE A 122 -12.02 -4.70 -2.04
CA PHE A 122 -10.81 -5.26 -2.66
C PHE A 122 -10.95 -5.52 -4.17
N GLY A 123 -11.74 -4.69 -4.88
CA GLY A 123 -11.97 -4.74 -6.33
C GLY A 123 -12.78 -5.95 -6.83
N GLN A 124 -13.04 -6.94 -5.99
CA GLN A 124 -13.67 -8.22 -6.37
C GLN A 124 -15.05 -7.99 -7.00
N PRO A 125 -15.37 -8.60 -8.16
CA PRO A 125 -16.67 -8.44 -8.80
C PRO A 125 -17.79 -9.13 -8.02
N VAL A 126 -18.88 -8.42 -7.78
CA VAL A 126 -20.12 -9.00 -7.28
C VAL A 126 -20.84 -9.64 -8.48
N HIS A 127 -20.68 -10.95 -8.67
CA HIS A 127 -21.19 -11.65 -9.86
C HIS A 127 -22.73 -11.62 -10.01
N HIS A 128 -23.47 -11.48 -8.91
CA HIS A 128 -24.94 -11.46 -8.89
C HIS A 128 -25.45 -10.29 -8.03
N PRO A 129 -25.18 -9.04 -8.44
CA PRO A 129 -25.48 -7.86 -7.63
C PRO A 129 -27.00 -7.60 -7.66
N ARG A 130 -27.53 -7.22 -6.51
CA ARG A 130 -28.97 -7.11 -6.22
C ARG A 130 -29.23 -5.97 -5.26
N LEU A 131 -30.41 -5.36 -5.34
CA LEU A 131 -30.91 -4.49 -4.29
C LEU A 131 -31.28 -5.35 -3.05
N ALA A 132 -30.29 -5.61 -2.20
CA ALA A 132 -30.37 -6.60 -1.12
C ALA A 132 -31.08 -6.06 0.14
N GLU A 133 -30.85 -4.79 0.48
CA GLU A 133 -31.52 -4.10 1.59
C GLU A 133 -31.80 -2.64 1.20
N ALA A 134 -33.00 -2.14 1.47
CA ALA A 134 -33.36 -0.73 1.33
C ALA A 134 -34.58 -0.42 2.20
N ARG A 135 -34.36 0.17 3.38
CA ARG A 135 -35.41 0.44 4.35
C ARG A 135 -35.07 1.58 5.30
N LEU A 136 -36.11 2.27 5.77
CA LEU A 136 -36.01 3.15 6.93
C LEU A 136 -36.09 2.30 8.20
N VAL A 137 -35.30 2.64 9.21
CA VAL A 137 -35.21 1.91 10.48
C VAL A 137 -35.19 2.90 11.64
N TRP A 138 -36.14 2.79 12.56
CA TRP A 138 -36.08 3.46 13.87
C TRP A 138 -35.25 2.59 14.81
N ILE A 139 -34.17 3.14 15.38
CA ILE A 139 -33.29 2.45 16.33
C ILE A 139 -33.37 3.09 17.72
N ASP A 140 -33.41 2.29 18.78
CA ASP A 140 -33.31 2.82 20.14
C ASP A 140 -31.85 3.12 20.49
N GLY A 141 -31.57 4.40 20.77
CA GLY A 141 -30.21 4.87 21.08
C GLY A 141 -29.66 4.37 22.41
N ALA A 142 -30.51 4.04 23.39
CA ALA A 142 -30.07 3.54 24.71
C ALA A 142 -29.67 2.07 24.64
N VAL A 143 -30.51 1.23 24.03
CA VAL A 143 -30.22 -0.19 23.76
C VAL A 143 -28.94 -0.31 22.92
N HIS A 144 -28.77 0.54 21.91
CA HIS A 144 -27.56 0.56 21.09
C HIS A 144 -26.29 0.81 21.90
N ARG A 145 -26.27 1.87 22.74
CA ARG A 145 -25.10 2.21 23.57
C ARG A 145 -24.83 1.15 24.64
N LEU A 146 -25.86 0.60 25.26
CA LEU A 146 -25.72 -0.47 26.26
C LEU A 146 -25.16 -1.75 25.63
N ALA A 147 -25.67 -2.17 24.47
CA ALA A 147 -25.18 -3.36 23.78
C ALA A 147 -23.71 -3.21 23.36
N LEU A 148 -23.30 -2.03 22.89
CA LEU A 148 -21.91 -1.72 22.53
C LEU A 148 -20.99 -1.73 23.77
N LEU A 149 -21.45 -1.16 24.89
CA LEU A 149 -20.70 -1.16 26.15
C LEU A 149 -20.53 -2.57 26.72
N LEU A 150 -21.60 -3.37 26.75
CA LEU A 150 -21.55 -4.78 27.19
C LEU A 150 -20.65 -5.62 26.27
N ARG A 151 -20.65 -5.35 24.96
CA ARG A 151 -19.74 -5.98 23.99
C ARG A 151 -18.27 -5.65 24.32
N GLN A 152 -17.93 -4.39 24.58
CA GLN A 152 -16.57 -4.03 25.03
C GLN A 152 -16.20 -4.65 26.38
N VAL A 153 -17.14 -4.82 27.32
CA VAL A 153 -16.86 -5.53 28.58
C VAL A 153 -16.53 -7.00 28.33
N TRP A 154 -17.24 -7.67 27.42
CA TRP A 154 -16.92 -9.03 26.98
C TRP A 154 -15.55 -9.12 26.28
N GLU A 155 -15.23 -8.17 25.39
CA GLU A 155 -13.96 -8.12 24.66
C GLU A 155 -12.77 -7.84 25.58
N THR A 156 -12.89 -6.84 26.47
CA THR A 156 -11.86 -6.50 27.45
C THR A 156 -11.62 -7.64 28.43
N ALA A 157 -12.68 -8.26 28.95
CA ALA A 157 -12.57 -9.43 29.81
C ALA A 157 -11.87 -10.61 29.12
N THR A 158 -12.09 -10.78 27.82
CA THR A 158 -11.43 -11.83 27.00
C THR A 158 -9.96 -11.49 26.73
N ALA A 159 -9.64 -10.26 26.31
CA ALA A 159 -8.26 -9.83 25.97
C ALA A 159 -7.34 -9.70 27.19
N LEU A 160 -7.91 -9.42 28.37
CA LEU A 160 -7.20 -9.41 29.65
C LEU A 160 -6.89 -10.81 30.20
N GLY A 161 -7.68 -11.84 29.82
CA GLY A 161 -7.46 -13.23 30.22
C GLY A 161 -7.63 -13.47 31.72
N GLU A 162 -6.52 -13.72 32.43
CA GLU A 162 -6.50 -14.05 33.86
C GLU A 162 -6.33 -12.83 34.78
N HIS A 163 -6.30 -11.61 34.24
CA HIS A 163 -6.11 -10.38 35.02
C HIS A 163 -7.19 -10.18 36.10
N GLU A 164 -6.82 -9.65 37.27
CA GLU A 164 -7.73 -9.50 38.42
C GLU A 164 -8.99 -8.65 38.16
N ALA A 165 -8.95 -7.74 37.19
CA ALA A 165 -10.12 -6.95 36.81
C ALA A 165 -11.22 -7.81 36.14
N VAL A 166 -10.90 -8.96 35.57
CA VAL A 166 -11.82 -9.76 34.73
C VAL A 166 -13.05 -10.29 35.51
N PRO A 167 -12.92 -10.90 36.71
CA PRO A 167 -14.09 -11.28 37.51
C PRO A 167 -15.01 -10.11 37.87
N HIS A 168 -14.45 -8.90 38.03
CA HIS A 168 -15.18 -7.68 38.34
C HIS A 168 -15.89 -7.09 37.11
N LEU A 169 -15.22 -7.04 35.95
CA LEU A 169 -15.79 -6.66 34.66
C LEU A 169 -17.03 -7.51 34.32
N VAL A 170 -16.88 -8.85 34.42
CA VAL A 170 -17.98 -9.78 34.14
C VAL A 170 -19.12 -9.63 35.15
N ALA A 171 -18.83 -9.34 36.43
CA ALA A 171 -19.86 -9.05 37.43
C ALA A 171 -20.60 -7.73 37.18
N ALA A 172 -19.90 -6.70 36.67
CA ALA A 172 -20.52 -5.42 36.31
C ALA A 172 -21.49 -5.58 35.12
N ALA A 173 -21.08 -6.29 34.07
CA ALA A 173 -21.94 -6.62 32.94
C ALA A 173 -23.14 -7.50 33.35
N GLU A 174 -22.93 -8.54 34.18
CA GLU A 174 -24.03 -9.33 34.72
C GLU A 174 -25.00 -8.48 35.55
N THR A 175 -24.51 -7.53 36.35
CA THR A 175 -25.36 -6.62 37.14
C THR A 175 -26.21 -5.71 36.25
N ALA A 176 -25.60 -5.13 35.20
CA ALA A 176 -26.32 -4.31 34.23
C ALA A 176 -27.38 -5.11 33.44
N LEU A 177 -27.08 -6.37 33.09
CA LEU A 177 -28.06 -7.29 32.51
C LEU A 177 -29.22 -7.62 33.47
N TRP A 178 -28.95 -7.73 34.78
CA TRP A 178 -29.97 -8.05 35.79
C TRP A 178 -30.86 -6.85 36.15
N SER A 179 -30.41 -5.62 35.91
CA SER A 179 -31.21 -4.41 36.11
C SER A 179 -32.13 -4.06 34.93
N LEU A 180 -32.17 -4.87 33.88
CA LEU A 180 -33.05 -4.65 32.74
C LEU A 180 -34.48 -5.13 33.03
N GLU A 181 -35.41 -4.18 33.12
CA GLU A 181 -36.82 -4.46 32.87
C GLU A 181 -36.99 -4.71 31.37
N TRP A 182 -37.13 -5.98 30.99
CA TRP A 182 -37.15 -6.41 29.59
C TRP A 182 -38.50 -7.02 29.20
N PRO A 183 -38.99 -6.79 27.96
CA PRO A 183 -40.28 -7.30 27.50
C PRO A 183 -40.42 -8.82 27.67
N SER A 184 -41.39 -9.23 28.50
CA SER A 184 -41.70 -10.64 28.78
C SER A 184 -42.87 -11.20 27.95
N ALA A 185 -43.52 -10.35 27.14
CA ALA A 185 -44.64 -10.74 26.29
C ALA A 185 -44.19 -11.72 25.18
N THR A 186 -44.59 -12.99 25.32
CA THR A 186 -44.05 -14.12 24.55
C THR A 186 -44.10 -13.92 23.02
N GLY A 187 -45.19 -13.35 22.49
CA GLY A 187 -45.32 -13.09 21.05
C GLY A 187 -44.29 -12.09 20.52
N ALA A 188 -44.18 -10.92 21.16
CA ALA A 188 -43.22 -9.87 20.78
C ALA A 188 -41.77 -10.33 20.97
N TYR A 189 -41.48 -11.02 22.08
CA TYR A 189 -40.15 -11.54 22.36
C TYR A 189 -39.71 -12.62 21.36
N LEU A 190 -40.57 -13.59 21.04
CA LEU A 190 -40.27 -14.60 20.02
C LEU A 190 -40.13 -13.98 18.63
N ALA A 191 -40.98 -13.01 18.27
CA ALA A 191 -40.88 -12.32 16.98
C ALA A 191 -39.52 -11.65 16.77
N ARG A 192 -39.02 -10.92 17.77
CA ARG A 192 -37.71 -10.23 17.70
C ARG A 192 -36.52 -11.17 17.79
N THR A 193 -36.58 -12.17 18.67
CA THR A 193 -35.48 -13.13 18.84
C THR A 193 -35.45 -14.25 17.80
N ALA A 194 -36.45 -14.34 16.91
CA ALA A 194 -36.57 -15.39 15.90
C ALA A 194 -35.34 -15.58 15.01
N ALA A 195 -34.61 -14.51 14.69
CA ALA A 195 -33.43 -14.56 13.84
C ALA A 195 -32.20 -15.18 14.53
N LEU A 196 -32.21 -15.38 15.86
CA LEU A 196 -31.09 -15.96 16.59
C LEU A 196 -30.92 -17.46 16.23
N PRO A 197 -29.69 -17.94 15.97
CA PRO A 197 -29.45 -19.32 15.56
C PRO A 197 -30.05 -20.38 16.50
N GLN A 198 -30.08 -20.10 17.81
CA GLN A 198 -30.63 -21.00 18.82
C GLN A 198 -32.15 -21.21 18.68
N GLN A 199 -32.89 -20.21 18.16
CA GLN A 199 -34.33 -20.33 17.89
C GLN A 199 -34.60 -21.12 16.60
N GLN A 200 -33.72 -21.01 15.61
CA GLN A 200 -33.82 -21.74 14.33
C GLN A 200 -33.34 -23.20 14.40
N ALA A 201 -32.56 -23.57 15.43
CA ALA A 201 -31.80 -24.82 15.45
C ALA A 201 -32.61 -26.12 15.72
N ILE A 202 -33.85 -26.05 16.22
CA ILE A 202 -34.57 -27.25 16.73
C ILE A 202 -36.04 -27.32 16.29
N TRP A 203 -36.79 -26.23 16.40
CA TRP A 203 -38.25 -26.24 16.21
C TRP A 203 -38.71 -25.23 15.17
N ARG A 204 -39.78 -25.56 14.45
CA ARG A 204 -40.50 -24.56 13.63
C ARG A 204 -41.20 -23.58 14.58
N LEU A 205 -40.79 -22.31 14.52
CA LEU A 205 -41.42 -21.23 15.29
C LEU A 205 -42.93 -21.10 14.97
N PRO A 206 -43.76 -20.65 15.94
CA PRO A 206 -45.17 -20.34 15.70
C PRO A 206 -45.32 -19.18 14.70
N PRO A 207 -46.54 -18.87 14.22
CA PRO A 207 -46.80 -17.61 13.52
C PRO A 207 -46.32 -16.43 14.36
N LEU A 208 -45.48 -15.58 13.78
CA LEU A 208 -44.88 -14.40 14.43
C LEU A 208 -45.53 -13.13 13.90
N ASP A 209 -45.55 -12.09 14.73
CA ASP A 209 -45.86 -10.74 14.29
C ASP A 209 -44.67 -10.19 13.46
N PRO A 210 -44.85 -9.72 12.22
CA PRO A 210 -43.79 -9.11 11.43
C PRO A 210 -43.41 -7.69 11.91
N GLN A 211 -44.25 -7.03 12.72
CA GLN A 211 -43.98 -5.72 13.30
C GLN A 211 -44.22 -5.73 14.83
N PRO A 212 -43.40 -6.49 15.59
CA PRO A 212 -43.55 -6.59 17.03
C PRO A 212 -43.41 -5.21 17.71
N PRO A 213 -44.14 -4.96 18.80
CA PRO A 213 -44.17 -3.64 19.44
C PRO A 213 -42.78 -3.13 19.83
N ALA A 214 -42.63 -1.81 19.77
CA ALA A 214 -41.46 -1.10 20.30
C ALA A 214 -41.39 -1.20 21.83
N LEU A 215 -40.21 -0.92 22.39
CA LEU A 215 -39.99 -0.81 23.83
C LEU A 215 -40.83 0.31 24.44
N GLY A 216 -41.38 0.05 25.62
CA GLY A 216 -42.02 1.06 26.46
C GLY A 216 -41.01 1.98 27.15
N GLU A 217 -41.51 3.10 27.66
CA GLU A 217 -40.71 4.12 28.36
C GLU A 217 -39.92 3.54 29.56
N ALA A 218 -40.52 2.62 30.33
CA ALA A 218 -39.87 1.95 31.45
C ALA A 218 -38.70 1.05 31.02
N GLU A 219 -38.87 0.28 29.95
CA GLU A 219 -37.87 -0.66 29.44
C GLU A 219 -36.67 0.10 28.84
N ARG A 220 -36.95 1.23 28.15
CA ARG A 220 -35.93 2.18 27.68
C ARG A 220 -35.22 2.90 28.83
N ALA A 221 -35.95 3.30 29.88
CA ALA A 221 -35.38 3.91 31.08
C ALA A 221 -34.46 2.93 31.83
N ALA A 222 -34.84 1.64 31.92
CA ALA A 222 -34.00 0.58 32.48
C ALA A 222 -32.72 0.37 31.66
N ALA A 223 -32.79 0.42 30.32
CA ALA A 223 -31.60 0.36 29.46
C ALA A 223 -30.64 1.55 29.68
N ILE A 224 -31.18 2.76 29.90
CA ILE A 224 -30.38 3.95 30.27
C ILE A 224 -29.72 3.75 31.65
N ALA A 225 -30.49 3.37 32.67
CA ALA A 225 -29.98 3.16 34.03
C ALA A 225 -28.92 2.04 34.08
N ALA A 226 -29.10 0.96 33.32
CA ALA A 226 -28.13 -0.13 33.20
C ALA A 226 -26.83 0.33 32.53
N HIS A 227 -26.90 1.17 31.49
CA HIS A 227 -25.73 1.77 30.84
C HIS A 227 -24.98 2.68 31.81
N ASP A 228 -25.66 3.62 32.44
CA ASP A 228 -25.03 4.64 33.27
C ASP A 228 -24.45 4.05 34.57
N GLY A 229 -25.14 3.06 35.16
CA GLY A 229 -24.62 2.27 36.29
C GLY A 229 -23.39 1.42 35.92
N LEU A 230 -23.35 0.88 34.70
CA LEU A 230 -22.17 0.17 34.18
C LEU A 230 -20.99 1.13 33.97
N VAL A 231 -21.22 2.31 33.39
CA VAL A 231 -20.18 3.36 33.23
C VAL A 231 -19.59 3.79 34.58
N VAL A 232 -20.44 4.06 35.59
CA VAL A 232 -19.97 4.38 36.96
C VAL A 232 -19.13 3.24 37.55
N THR A 233 -19.55 2.00 37.34
CA THR A 233 -18.80 0.82 37.81
C THR A 233 -17.45 0.67 37.10
N LEU A 234 -17.41 0.89 35.77
CA LEU A 234 -16.18 0.83 34.98
C LEU A 234 -15.16 1.89 35.41
N ARG A 235 -15.61 3.13 35.65
CA ARG A 235 -14.77 4.21 36.19
C ARG A 235 -14.15 3.85 37.55
N GLY A 236 -14.95 3.32 38.48
CA GLY A 236 -14.43 2.84 39.77
C GLY A 236 -13.47 1.66 39.65
N LEU A 237 -13.63 0.79 38.63
CA LEU A 237 -12.65 -0.25 38.31
C LEU A 237 -11.37 0.34 37.69
N LYS A 238 -11.48 1.38 36.85
CA LYS A 238 -10.32 2.08 36.26
C LYS A 238 -9.49 2.81 37.32
N GLU A 239 -10.10 3.39 38.34
CA GLU A 239 -9.38 3.94 39.50
C GLU A 239 -8.57 2.86 40.25
N ARG A 240 -9.13 1.66 40.40
CA ARG A 240 -8.46 0.52 41.06
C ARG A 240 -7.42 -0.17 40.18
N TYR A 241 -7.63 -0.18 38.86
CA TYR A 241 -6.80 -0.84 37.86
C TYR A 241 -6.44 0.16 36.73
N PRO A 242 -5.53 1.12 37.01
CA PRO A 242 -5.28 2.26 36.14
C PRO A 242 -4.62 1.90 34.81
N PRO A 243 -4.77 2.75 33.76
CA PRO A 243 -4.18 2.51 32.45
C PRO A 243 -2.67 2.28 32.49
N GLN A 244 -2.20 1.42 31.59
CA GLN A 244 -0.78 1.11 31.43
C GLN A 244 -0.30 1.69 30.10
N GLY A 245 0.37 2.85 30.15
CA GLY A 245 0.81 3.59 28.96
C GLY A 245 -0.33 4.08 28.07
N ARG A 246 0.01 4.54 26.86
CA ARG A 246 -0.93 5.17 25.92
C ARG A 246 -0.85 4.61 24.50
N LEU A 247 -1.94 4.78 23.75
CA LEU A 247 -1.95 4.68 22.30
C LEU A 247 -2.50 5.96 21.68
N ALA A 248 -1.67 6.59 20.85
CA ALA A 248 -2.09 7.60 19.89
C ALA A 248 -2.93 6.92 18.79
N ILE A 249 -4.23 7.23 18.75
CA ILE A 249 -5.18 6.71 17.76
C ILE A 249 -5.29 7.73 16.63
N THR A 250 -5.08 7.27 15.40
CA THR A 250 -5.29 8.07 14.18
C THR A 250 -6.27 7.35 13.26
N GLY A 251 -7.33 8.04 12.84
CA GLY A 251 -8.23 7.53 11.81
C GLY A 251 -7.49 7.48 10.48
N HIS A 252 -7.63 6.37 9.77
CA HIS A 252 -6.86 6.07 8.57
C HIS A 252 -7.80 5.44 7.53
N ALA A 253 -7.47 5.65 6.25
CA ALA A 253 -7.95 4.83 5.17
C ALA A 253 -6.84 4.76 4.13
N HIS A 254 -6.07 3.67 4.16
CA HIS A 254 -5.20 3.35 3.03
C HIS A 254 -6.09 3.14 1.80
N ILE A 255 -5.62 3.58 0.64
CA ILE A 255 -6.29 3.36 -0.63
C ILE A 255 -5.18 3.10 -1.64
N ASP A 256 -5.24 1.98 -2.34
CA ASP A 256 -4.24 1.66 -3.36
C ASP A 256 -4.51 2.46 -4.64
N LEU A 257 -3.46 3.10 -5.18
CA LEU A 257 -3.59 4.00 -6.32
C LEU A 257 -4.12 3.24 -7.54
N ALA A 258 -3.63 2.03 -7.74
CA ALA A 258 -4.27 0.95 -8.48
C ALA A 258 -3.70 -0.38 -7.98
N TRP A 259 -4.55 -1.41 -7.83
CA TRP A 259 -4.14 -2.74 -7.38
C TRP A 259 -5.02 -3.85 -7.97
N LEU A 260 -6.09 -4.26 -7.26
CA LEU A 260 -7.12 -5.19 -7.76
C LEU A 260 -8.27 -4.46 -8.49
N TRP A 261 -8.03 -3.21 -8.85
CA TRP A 261 -8.91 -2.33 -9.62
C TRP A 261 -8.07 -1.29 -10.39
N PRO A 262 -8.53 -0.81 -11.55
CA PRO A 262 -7.86 0.26 -12.28
C PRO A 262 -7.99 1.61 -11.57
N TYR A 263 -7.07 2.53 -11.85
CA TYR A 263 -7.01 3.87 -11.24
C TYR A 263 -8.34 4.65 -11.34
N ALA A 264 -9.13 4.41 -12.41
CA ALA A 264 -10.46 5.00 -12.57
C ALA A 264 -11.46 4.66 -11.45
N GLU A 265 -11.32 3.50 -10.79
CA GLU A 265 -12.14 3.16 -9.61
C GLU A 265 -11.59 3.81 -8.34
N THR A 266 -10.26 3.96 -8.22
CA THR A 266 -9.62 4.69 -7.11
C THR A 266 -10.15 6.12 -6.99
N ARG A 267 -10.45 6.78 -8.11
CA ARG A 267 -11.10 8.10 -8.14
C ARG A 267 -12.46 8.11 -7.41
N ARG A 268 -13.25 7.05 -7.57
CA ARG A 268 -14.53 6.85 -6.87
C ARG A 268 -14.33 6.46 -5.41
N LYS A 269 -13.41 5.52 -5.13
CA LYS A 269 -13.03 5.10 -3.75
C LYS A 269 -12.61 6.28 -2.89
N ALA A 270 -11.82 7.20 -3.43
CA ALA A 270 -11.43 8.44 -2.74
C ALA A 270 -12.65 9.32 -2.41
N ARG A 271 -13.53 9.63 -3.38
CA ARG A 271 -14.78 10.39 -3.13
C ARG A 271 -15.64 9.74 -2.04
N ARG A 272 -15.88 8.43 -2.16
CA ARG A 272 -16.68 7.63 -1.21
C ARG A 272 -16.11 7.70 0.22
N THR A 273 -14.82 7.38 0.37
CA THR A 273 -14.11 7.37 1.66
C THR A 273 -14.05 8.76 2.30
N PHE A 274 -13.74 9.79 1.51
CA PHE A 274 -13.53 11.13 2.03
C PHE A 274 -14.84 11.80 2.44
N HIS A 275 -15.94 11.52 1.73
CA HIS A 275 -17.28 11.90 2.21
C HIS A 275 -17.59 11.24 3.56
N THR A 276 -17.41 9.92 3.71
CA THR A 276 -17.61 9.22 4.99
C THR A 276 -16.79 9.86 6.13
N ALA A 277 -15.49 10.10 5.91
CA ALA A 277 -14.64 10.76 6.91
C ALA A 277 -15.17 12.16 7.32
N LEU A 278 -15.61 12.99 6.37
CA LEU A 278 -16.21 14.29 6.68
C LEU A 278 -17.55 14.18 7.44
N ARG A 279 -18.41 13.21 7.10
CA ARG A 279 -19.68 12.99 7.82
C ARG A 279 -19.43 12.53 9.27
N LEU A 280 -18.37 11.77 9.51
CA LEU A 280 -17.95 11.39 10.87
C LEU A 280 -17.38 12.59 11.65
N MET A 281 -16.64 13.49 11.01
CA MET A 281 -16.13 14.69 11.67
C MET A 281 -17.26 15.61 12.20
N GLU A 282 -18.41 15.66 11.54
CA GLU A 282 -19.59 16.40 12.02
C GLU A 282 -20.23 15.78 13.28
N ARG A 283 -20.17 14.44 13.42
CA ARG A 283 -20.78 13.71 14.55
C ARG A 283 -19.84 13.55 15.75
N PHE A 284 -18.53 13.43 15.51
CA PHE A 284 -17.53 13.13 16.53
C PHE A 284 -16.45 14.23 16.55
N PRO A 285 -16.51 15.21 17.47
CA PRO A 285 -15.59 16.36 17.48
C PRO A 285 -14.11 15.98 17.63
N ASP A 286 -13.79 14.97 18.43
CA ASP A 286 -12.41 14.52 18.66
C ASP A 286 -11.86 13.60 17.55
N PHE A 287 -12.64 13.33 16.50
CA PHE A 287 -12.17 12.51 15.38
C PHE A 287 -11.13 13.27 14.55
N VAL A 288 -9.97 12.62 14.39
CA VAL A 288 -8.85 13.01 13.51
C VAL A 288 -8.68 11.91 12.45
N PHE A 289 -8.59 12.31 11.19
CA PHE A 289 -8.38 11.42 10.04
C PHE A 289 -7.13 11.83 9.27
N ASN A 290 -6.24 10.89 8.95
CA ASN A 290 -5.04 11.13 8.15
C ASN A 290 -5.14 10.54 6.74
N GLN A 291 -4.49 11.20 5.77
CA GLN A 291 -4.37 10.73 4.39
C GLN A 291 -3.11 11.32 3.71
N SER A 292 -2.30 10.47 3.10
CA SER A 292 -0.87 10.67 2.78
C SER A 292 -0.58 11.17 1.35
N THR A 293 -1.39 10.77 0.38
CA THR A 293 -0.99 10.85 -1.04
C THR A 293 -1.44 12.17 -1.68
N ALA A 294 -0.48 13.03 -2.06
CA ALA A 294 -0.75 14.32 -2.69
C ALA A 294 -1.59 14.20 -3.98
N ALA A 295 -1.38 13.14 -4.76
CA ALA A 295 -2.13 12.86 -5.98
C ALA A 295 -3.65 12.72 -5.74
N TYR A 296 -4.10 12.19 -4.58
CA TYR A 296 -5.53 12.11 -4.26
C TYR A 296 -6.16 13.48 -4.05
N TYR A 297 -5.45 14.38 -3.38
CA TYR A 297 -5.91 15.75 -3.20
C TYR A 297 -5.98 16.50 -4.54
N ALA A 298 -4.98 16.35 -5.41
CA ALA A 298 -4.95 16.99 -6.73
C ALA A 298 -6.03 16.43 -7.68
N GLN A 299 -6.37 15.16 -7.53
CA GLN A 299 -7.46 14.49 -8.24
C GLN A 299 -8.83 14.96 -7.73
N ILE A 300 -9.02 15.05 -6.41
CA ILE A 300 -10.29 15.51 -5.81
C ILE A 300 -10.50 17.03 -6.04
N GLU A 301 -9.43 17.83 -6.11
CA GLU A 301 -9.47 19.23 -6.60
C GLU A 301 -10.07 19.35 -8.01
N ALA A 302 -9.86 18.34 -8.87
CA ALA A 302 -10.39 18.30 -10.24
C ALA A 302 -11.76 17.61 -10.36
N ASP A 303 -12.00 16.53 -9.60
CA ASP A 303 -13.18 15.68 -9.72
C ASP A 303 -14.36 16.14 -8.86
N ASP A 304 -14.09 16.71 -7.67
CA ASP A 304 -15.12 17.10 -6.70
C ASP A 304 -14.66 18.35 -5.89
N PRO A 305 -14.69 19.55 -6.50
CA PRO A 305 -14.20 20.77 -5.85
C PRO A 305 -14.95 21.16 -4.57
N GLU A 306 -16.20 20.71 -4.41
CA GLU A 306 -17.02 20.88 -3.20
C GLU A 306 -16.45 20.04 -2.04
N LEU A 307 -16.24 18.75 -2.27
CA LEU A 307 -15.54 17.85 -1.34
C LEU A 307 -14.13 18.38 -1.00
N PHE A 308 -13.39 18.86 -2.00
CA PHE A 308 -12.05 19.42 -1.80
C PHE A 308 -12.04 20.66 -0.90
N ALA A 309 -13.01 21.57 -1.06
CA ALA A 309 -13.14 22.76 -0.20
C ALA A 309 -13.40 22.36 1.26
N ALA A 310 -14.29 21.40 1.50
CA ALA A 310 -14.58 20.89 2.84
C ALA A 310 -13.37 20.15 3.48
N ILE A 311 -12.59 19.42 2.69
CA ILE A 311 -11.31 18.84 3.15
C ILE A 311 -10.33 19.94 3.58
N ARG A 312 -10.21 21.04 2.82
CA ARG A 312 -9.32 22.16 3.17
C ARG A 312 -9.75 22.89 4.45
N GLU A 313 -11.06 23.01 4.69
CA GLU A 313 -11.61 23.52 5.96
C GLU A 313 -11.18 22.64 7.15
N ARG A 314 -11.47 21.33 7.10
CA ARG A 314 -11.10 20.39 8.18
C ARG A 314 -9.58 20.23 8.35
N ALA A 315 -8.80 20.46 7.30
CA ALA A 315 -7.34 20.49 7.38
C ALA A 315 -6.82 21.76 8.09
N ALA A 316 -7.45 22.92 7.88
CA ALA A 316 -7.14 24.15 8.61
C ALA A 316 -7.54 24.07 10.09
N GLU A 317 -8.61 23.34 10.42
CA GLU A 317 -8.95 22.98 11.81
C GLU A 317 -7.98 21.97 12.45
N GLY A 318 -7.08 21.36 11.67
CA GLY A 318 -6.17 20.31 12.12
C GLY A 318 -6.84 18.95 12.35
N ARG A 319 -8.11 18.77 11.94
CA ARG A 319 -8.87 17.53 12.08
C ARG A 319 -8.66 16.56 10.93
N TRP A 320 -8.37 17.10 9.74
CA TRP A 320 -7.91 16.36 8.58
C TRP A 320 -6.39 16.49 8.47
N GLU A 321 -5.65 15.42 8.78
CA GLU A 321 -4.20 15.36 8.67
C GLU A 321 -3.78 14.93 7.25
N THR A 322 -3.56 15.92 6.38
CA THR A 322 -2.59 15.76 5.29
C THR A 322 -1.25 15.33 5.89
N ILE A 323 -0.66 14.25 5.39
CA ILE A 323 0.63 13.67 5.85
C ILE A 323 1.45 13.17 4.63
N GLY A 324 2.53 12.43 4.86
CA GLY A 324 3.25 11.68 3.83
C GLY A 324 4.33 12.50 3.13
N GLY A 325 4.01 13.73 2.71
CA GLY A 325 4.97 14.66 2.08
C GLY A 325 5.43 14.26 0.67
N LEU A 326 5.02 13.09 0.16
CA LEU A 326 5.34 12.58 -1.17
C LEU A 326 4.18 12.78 -2.16
N TRP A 327 4.47 12.66 -3.45
CA TRP A 327 3.47 12.78 -4.51
C TRP A 327 2.46 11.61 -4.50
N VAL A 328 2.97 10.38 -4.34
CA VAL A 328 2.22 9.15 -4.03
C VAL A 328 2.97 8.37 -2.93
N GLU A 329 2.51 7.16 -2.56
CA GLU A 329 3.32 6.20 -1.79
C GLU A 329 4.06 5.23 -2.74
N PRO A 330 5.32 5.48 -3.12
CA PRO A 330 6.00 4.71 -4.15
C PRO A 330 6.65 3.44 -3.59
N ASP A 331 7.00 2.49 -4.47
CA ASP A 331 8.14 1.61 -4.17
C ASP A 331 9.41 2.47 -3.98
N THR A 332 10.30 2.03 -3.12
CA THR A 332 11.52 2.78 -2.79
C THR A 332 12.78 2.08 -3.30
N ASN A 333 12.66 0.84 -3.77
CA ASN A 333 13.77 -0.02 -4.16
C ASN A 333 14.17 0.17 -5.63
N MET A 334 13.20 0.40 -6.53
CA MET A 334 13.39 0.39 -7.98
C MET A 334 13.41 1.79 -8.65
N PRO A 335 12.70 2.82 -8.14
CA PRO A 335 12.90 4.18 -8.64
C PRO A 335 14.32 4.69 -8.34
N THR A 336 14.87 5.48 -9.27
CA THR A 336 16.15 6.18 -9.08
C THR A 336 16.08 7.18 -7.93
N GLY A 337 17.24 7.59 -7.42
CA GLY A 337 17.32 8.65 -6.40
C GLY A 337 16.67 9.95 -6.86
N GLU A 338 16.78 10.30 -8.14
CA GLU A 338 16.10 11.45 -8.71
C GLU A 338 14.57 11.29 -8.67
N SER A 339 14.03 10.12 -9.06
CA SER A 339 12.59 9.85 -8.89
C SER A 339 12.12 10.01 -7.45
N LEU A 340 12.86 9.51 -6.45
CA LEU A 340 12.52 9.68 -5.03
C LEU A 340 12.62 11.15 -4.56
N VAL A 341 13.57 11.92 -5.10
CA VAL A 341 13.63 13.38 -4.92
C VAL A 341 12.43 14.07 -5.57
N ARG A 342 11.97 13.62 -6.75
CA ARG A 342 10.78 14.18 -7.42
C ARG A 342 9.47 13.83 -6.70
N GLN A 343 9.34 12.61 -6.16
CA GLN A 343 8.23 12.24 -5.25
C GLN A 343 8.16 13.23 -4.08
N THR A 344 9.30 13.48 -3.44
CA THR A 344 9.44 14.42 -2.30
C THR A 344 9.16 15.88 -2.71
N LEU A 345 9.74 16.32 -3.83
CA LEU A 345 9.68 17.71 -4.30
C LEU A 345 8.26 18.11 -4.72
N TYR A 346 7.58 17.28 -5.52
CA TYR A 346 6.23 17.58 -5.99
C TYR A 346 5.17 17.35 -4.89
N GLY A 347 5.39 16.38 -3.99
CA GLY A 347 4.58 16.21 -2.78
C GLY A 347 4.63 17.45 -1.88
N GLN A 348 5.81 17.80 -1.35
CA GLN A 348 5.98 18.96 -0.46
C GLN A 348 5.52 20.27 -1.11
N ARG A 349 5.84 20.52 -2.40
CA ARG A 349 5.36 21.71 -3.12
C ARG A 349 3.85 21.74 -3.28
N TYR A 350 3.21 20.58 -3.49
CA TYR A 350 1.76 20.52 -3.59
C TYR A 350 1.10 20.85 -2.24
N PHE A 351 1.55 20.22 -1.15
CA PHE A 351 1.01 20.50 0.19
C PHE A 351 1.26 21.96 0.63
N GLU A 352 2.45 22.49 0.37
CA GLU A 352 2.82 23.88 0.67
C GLU A 352 1.92 24.88 -0.07
N ARG A 353 1.72 24.69 -1.38
CA ARG A 353 0.88 25.55 -2.21
C ARG A 353 -0.61 25.48 -1.84
N THR A 354 -1.09 24.30 -1.45
CA THR A 354 -2.52 23.98 -1.39
C THR A 354 -3.09 24.11 0.02
N PHE A 355 -2.31 23.68 1.02
CA PHE A 355 -2.67 23.65 2.44
C PHE A 355 -1.80 24.57 3.31
N GLY A 356 -0.78 25.25 2.73
CA GLY A 356 0.06 26.20 3.46
C GLY A 356 1.10 25.55 4.39
N ARG A 357 1.31 24.23 4.30
CA ARG A 357 2.24 23.47 5.17
C ARG A 357 3.11 22.50 4.38
N ARG A 358 4.32 22.27 4.87
CA ARG A 358 5.13 21.08 4.56
C ARG A 358 4.94 20.03 5.66
N HIS A 359 5.32 18.79 5.41
CA HIS A 359 5.25 17.70 6.38
C HIS A 359 6.64 17.34 6.92
N SER A 360 6.72 17.07 8.23
CA SER A 360 7.93 16.52 8.88
C SER A 360 7.96 14.98 8.89
N VAL A 361 6.81 14.33 8.70
CA VAL A 361 6.62 12.87 8.74
C VAL A 361 6.38 12.30 7.35
N CYS A 362 7.27 11.40 6.92
CA CYS A 362 7.02 10.49 5.81
C CYS A 362 6.20 9.28 6.29
N TRP A 363 5.15 8.91 5.55
CA TRP A 363 4.20 7.85 5.89
C TRP A 363 4.14 6.85 4.74
N LEU A 364 4.72 5.66 4.93
CA LEU A 364 4.75 4.57 3.95
C LEU A 364 4.39 3.24 4.64
N PRO A 365 3.12 3.00 4.99
CA PRO A 365 2.67 1.80 5.69
C PRO A 365 3.00 0.51 4.95
N ASP A 366 2.71 0.43 3.64
CA ASP A 366 2.65 -0.86 2.92
C ASP A 366 3.85 -1.17 2.00
N CYS A 367 4.69 -0.18 1.67
CA CYS A 367 5.76 -0.34 0.69
C CYS A 367 6.73 -1.50 1.00
N PHE A 368 7.18 -2.21 -0.05
CA PHE A 368 7.87 -3.50 0.07
C PHE A 368 9.37 -3.37 0.39
N GLY A 369 9.69 -2.79 1.55
CA GLY A 369 11.06 -2.55 2.02
C GLY A 369 11.62 -1.19 1.60
N PHE A 370 12.68 -0.75 2.30
CA PHE A 370 13.12 0.64 2.26
C PHE A 370 14.61 0.85 1.92
N SER A 371 14.82 1.62 0.85
CA SER A 371 16.14 2.01 0.33
C SER A 371 16.97 2.81 1.33
N PRO A 372 18.28 2.54 1.46
CA PRO A 372 19.16 3.15 2.46
C PRO A 372 19.50 4.63 2.18
N ALA A 373 19.04 5.20 1.06
CA ALA A 373 19.18 6.63 0.76
C ALA A 373 18.01 7.48 1.25
N LEU A 374 16.90 6.88 1.68
CA LEU A 374 15.72 7.62 2.12
C LEU A 374 15.99 8.57 3.30
N PRO A 375 16.75 8.22 4.36
CA PRO A 375 17.05 9.17 5.44
C PRO A 375 17.69 10.49 4.96
N GLN A 376 18.55 10.43 3.93
CA GLN A 376 19.12 11.63 3.30
C GLN A 376 18.06 12.41 2.50
N ILE A 377 17.31 11.74 1.63
CA ILE A 377 16.30 12.36 0.75
C ILE A 377 15.19 13.01 1.58
N LEU A 378 14.71 12.33 2.63
CA LEU A 378 13.72 12.85 3.56
C LEU A 378 14.23 14.11 4.27
N ARG A 379 15.45 14.07 4.84
CA ARG A 379 16.04 15.22 5.52
C ARG A 379 16.23 16.44 4.61
N GLN A 380 16.63 16.23 3.36
CA GLN A 380 16.70 17.31 2.35
C GLN A 380 15.31 17.81 1.92
N GLY A 381 14.30 16.93 1.94
CA GLY A 381 12.88 17.26 1.74
C GLY A 381 12.21 18.00 2.90
N GLY A 382 12.88 18.15 4.04
CA GLY A 382 12.32 18.73 5.28
C GLY A 382 11.58 17.74 6.19
N MET A 383 11.68 16.43 5.91
CA MET A 383 11.15 15.36 6.75
C MET A 383 12.25 14.77 7.64
N ASP A 384 12.06 14.79 8.95
CA ASP A 384 12.95 14.19 9.94
C ASP A 384 12.31 13.02 10.70
N SER A 385 11.06 12.66 10.37
CA SER A 385 10.37 11.46 10.87
C SER A 385 9.92 10.53 9.74
N PHE A 386 9.85 9.23 10.05
CA PHE A 386 9.43 8.17 9.14
C PHE A 386 8.52 7.15 9.85
N PHE A 387 7.44 6.74 9.20
CA PHE A 387 6.55 5.68 9.66
C PHE A 387 6.39 4.57 8.61
N THR A 388 6.43 3.32 9.06
CA THR A 388 6.07 2.13 8.27
C THR A 388 5.56 0.99 9.16
N ILE A 389 5.04 -0.09 8.55
CA ILE A 389 4.56 -1.29 9.26
C ILE A 389 4.79 -2.59 8.47
N LYS A 390 4.89 -2.55 7.12
CA LYS A 390 5.13 -3.75 6.30
C LYS A 390 6.35 -4.56 6.73
N VAL A 391 7.39 -3.92 7.29
CA VAL A 391 8.59 -4.58 7.83
C VAL A 391 8.28 -5.69 8.86
N ASN A 392 7.17 -5.57 9.60
CA ASN A 392 6.73 -6.56 10.58
C ASN A 392 6.16 -7.85 9.94
N TRP A 393 6.00 -7.89 8.61
CA TRP A 393 5.57 -9.07 7.84
C TRP A 393 6.75 -9.94 7.37
N SER A 394 7.99 -9.58 7.73
CA SER A 394 9.21 -10.33 7.40
C SER A 394 9.13 -11.80 7.85
N GLU A 395 9.30 -12.74 6.91
CA GLU A 395 8.98 -14.17 7.11
C GLU A 395 9.84 -14.89 8.16
N THR A 396 11.11 -14.49 8.30
CA THR A 396 12.11 -15.22 9.09
C THR A 396 12.52 -14.45 10.34
N ASN A 397 12.83 -13.16 10.22
CA ASN A 397 13.32 -12.33 11.31
C ASN A 397 12.32 -11.21 11.65
N ARG A 398 11.75 -11.25 12.87
CA ARG A 398 10.96 -10.13 13.40
C ARG A 398 11.88 -8.92 13.60
N PHE A 399 11.56 -7.80 12.94
CA PHE A 399 12.35 -6.57 12.99
C PHE A 399 12.58 -6.09 14.43
N PRO A 400 13.82 -5.75 14.85
CA PRO A 400 14.19 -5.70 16.28
C PRO A 400 13.67 -4.47 17.05
N HIS A 401 13.26 -3.41 16.36
CA HIS A 401 12.89 -2.13 16.96
C HIS A 401 11.50 -1.66 16.50
N ASP A 402 10.83 -0.89 17.34
CA ASP A 402 9.58 -0.17 17.00
C ASP A 402 9.69 1.35 17.19
N LEU A 403 10.70 1.82 17.93
CA LEU A 403 11.10 3.21 18.00
C LEU A 403 12.63 3.29 17.91
N PHE A 404 13.14 3.95 16.86
CA PHE A 404 14.57 3.92 16.51
C PHE A 404 15.01 5.15 15.69
N GLN A 405 16.30 5.42 15.65
CA GLN A 405 16.90 6.29 14.63
C GLN A 405 17.22 5.44 13.39
N TRP A 406 16.79 5.87 12.20
CA TRP A 406 17.18 5.25 10.94
C TRP A 406 18.26 6.09 10.26
N GLU A 407 19.44 5.50 10.06
CA GLU A 407 20.62 6.14 9.47
C GLU A 407 20.84 5.67 8.02
N GLY A 408 20.98 6.63 7.10
CA GLY A 408 21.26 6.40 5.69
C GLY A 408 22.74 6.22 5.37
N LEU A 409 23.06 5.93 4.10
CA LEU A 409 24.44 5.67 3.64
C LEU A 409 25.43 6.83 3.86
N ASP A 410 24.93 8.05 4.06
CA ASP A 410 25.70 9.28 4.30
C ASP A 410 25.80 9.67 5.79
N GLY A 411 25.18 8.91 6.70
CA GLY A 411 25.03 9.27 8.10
C GLY A 411 23.85 10.21 8.42
N SER A 412 23.03 10.59 7.43
CA SER A 412 21.78 11.32 7.71
C SER A 412 20.81 10.44 8.49
N ARG A 413 20.20 10.98 9.54
CA ARG A 413 19.25 10.26 10.40
C ARG A 413 17.84 10.84 10.36
N VAL A 414 16.85 9.95 10.46
CA VAL A 414 15.43 10.27 10.72
C VAL A 414 14.90 9.46 11.92
N LEU A 415 13.95 10.01 12.65
CA LEU A 415 13.25 9.34 13.75
C LEU A 415 12.18 8.40 13.18
N ALA A 416 12.40 7.09 13.31
CA ALA A 416 11.53 6.07 12.75
C ALA A 416 10.64 5.41 13.82
N HIS A 417 9.37 5.16 13.47
CA HIS A 417 8.44 4.37 14.28
C HIS A 417 7.73 3.31 13.44
N THR A 418 7.42 2.18 14.09
CA THR A 418 6.50 1.15 13.58
C THR A 418 5.71 0.55 14.73
N PHE A 419 4.50 0.05 14.48
CA PHE A 419 3.73 -0.69 15.48
C PHE A 419 3.35 -2.09 15.00
N ASP A 420 3.25 -3.01 15.96
CA ASP A 420 2.95 -4.42 15.74
C ASP A 420 1.56 -4.72 16.29
N ASN A 421 0.54 -4.50 15.44
CA ASN A 421 -0.86 -4.79 15.72
C ASN A 421 -1.25 -6.13 15.05
N PRO A 422 -1.59 -7.18 15.81
CA PRO A 422 -1.98 -8.48 15.25
C PRO A 422 -3.38 -8.48 14.61
N ILE A 423 -4.20 -7.45 14.82
CA ILE A 423 -5.54 -7.33 14.25
C ILE A 423 -5.50 -6.39 13.04
N GLN A 424 -5.29 -6.96 11.85
CA GLN A 424 -5.32 -6.25 10.55
C GLN A 424 -4.25 -5.15 10.36
N GLY A 425 -3.18 -5.13 11.17
CA GLY A 425 -2.04 -4.24 10.95
C GLY A 425 -2.42 -2.75 11.06
N TYR A 426 -2.27 -1.99 9.99
CA TYR A 426 -2.65 -0.56 9.94
C TYR A 426 -4.12 -0.31 9.62
N ASN A 427 -4.87 -1.36 9.26
CA ASN A 427 -6.32 -1.32 9.12
C ASN A 427 -6.98 -1.74 10.44
N GLY A 428 -6.49 -1.16 11.54
CA GLY A 428 -6.86 -1.54 12.90
C GLY A 428 -8.28 -1.12 13.28
N THR A 429 -8.69 -1.48 14.50
CA THR A 429 -10.06 -1.27 14.98
C THR A 429 -10.06 -0.92 16.46
N ILE A 430 -11.00 -0.09 16.90
CA ILE A 430 -11.06 0.38 18.28
C ILE A 430 -11.80 -0.64 19.15
N ARG A 431 -11.09 -1.74 19.45
CA ARG A 431 -11.55 -2.88 20.25
C ARG A 431 -10.47 -3.32 21.23
N ALA A 432 -10.87 -3.94 22.34
CA ALA A 432 -9.93 -4.36 23.39
C ALA A 432 -8.90 -5.41 22.90
N ASP A 433 -9.29 -6.27 21.97
CA ASP A 433 -8.43 -7.28 21.32
C ASP A 433 -7.46 -6.70 20.28
N CYS A 434 -7.64 -5.46 19.84
CA CYS A 434 -6.68 -4.74 18.99
C CYS A 434 -5.76 -3.83 19.82
N VAL A 435 -6.30 -3.01 20.73
CA VAL A 435 -5.52 -2.01 21.48
C VAL A 435 -4.58 -2.65 22.51
N LEU A 436 -5.02 -3.68 23.24
CA LEU A 436 -4.22 -4.28 24.31
C LEU A 436 -3.02 -5.08 23.77
N PRO A 437 -3.13 -5.90 22.71
CA PRO A 437 -1.97 -6.52 22.08
C PRO A 437 -1.02 -5.52 21.41
N THR A 438 -1.53 -4.50 20.71
CA THR A 438 -0.69 -3.46 20.09
C THR A 438 0.17 -2.74 21.14
N TRP A 439 -0.44 -2.32 22.25
CA TRP A 439 0.34 -1.77 23.37
C TRP A 439 1.31 -2.80 23.98
N ARG A 440 0.89 -4.05 24.22
CA ARG A 440 1.77 -5.10 24.76
C ARG A 440 3.01 -5.31 23.88
N ASN A 441 2.85 -5.31 22.55
CA ASN A 441 3.90 -5.59 21.57
C ASN A 441 4.98 -4.51 21.44
N PHE A 442 4.65 -3.22 21.70
CA PHE A 442 5.61 -2.11 21.63
C PHE A 442 6.80 -2.32 22.59
N ARG A 443 8.05 -2.35 22.08
CA ARG A 443 9.26 -2.55 22.89
C ARG A 443 9.86 -1.25 23.41
N GLY A 444 9.65 -0.13 22.73
CA GLY A 444 10.14 1.21 23.09
C GLY A 444 9.61 1.83 24.39
N LYS A 445 8.88 1.06 25.22
CA LYS A 445 8.27 1.51 26.49
C LYS A 445 9.25 2.15 27.50
N THR A 446 10.54 1.84 27.40
CA THR A 446 11.60 2.42 28.25
C THR A 446 12.04 3.81 27.80
N ALA A 447 11.77 4.18 26.55
CA ALA A 447 12.11 5.49 25.97
C ALA A 447 10.88 6.39 25.77
N HIS A 448 9.68 5.83 25.57
CA HIS A 448 8.45 6.59 25.41
C HIS A 448 7.23 5.87 26.03
N ASP A 449 6.28 6.62 26.61
CA ASP A 449 5.11 6.07 27.32
C ASP A 449 3.85 5.92 26.45
N GLU A 450 3.99 6.12 25.13
CA GLU A 450 2.94 6.10 24.12
C GLU A 450 3.44 5.36 22.86
N SER A 451 2.53 4.71 22.13
CA SER A 451 2.78 4.19 20.77
C SER A 451 1.63 4.58 19.85
N LEU A 452 1.73 4.30 18.54
CA LEU A 452 0.72 4.61 17.55
C LEU A 452 -0.18 3.39 17.25
N LEU A 453 -1.44 3.64 16.90
CA LEU A 453 -2.33 2.69 16.24
C LEU A 453 -3.17 3.43 15.19
N ALA A 454 -3.02 3.04 13.91
CA ALA A 454 -3.91 3.46 12.84
C ALA A 454 -5.16 2.57 12.81
N VAL A 455 -6.34 3.17 12.60
CA VAL A 455 -7.63 2.47 12.63
C VAL A 455 -8.53 2.88 11.46
N GLY A 456 -9.38 1.95 11.02
CA GLY A 456 -10.27 2.09 9.86
C GLY A 456 -9.96 1.04 8.79
N PHE A 457 -10.93 0.77 7.91
CA PHE A 457 -10.75 -0.12 6.77
C PHE A 457 -9.97 0.58 5.64
N GLY A 458 -8.86 0.00 5.22
CA GLY A 458 -8.01 0.51 4.16
C GLY A 458 -7.94 -0.41 2.94
N ASP A 459 -6.83 -0.31 2.21
CA ASP A 459 -6.48 -0.98 0.95
C ASP A 459 -7.47 -0.62 -0.17
N GLY A 460 -8.71 -1.13 -0.07
CA GLY A 460 -9.85 -0.72 -0.87
C GLY A 460 -10.51 0.62 -0.46
N GLY A 461 -10.09 1.22 0.65
CA GLY A 461 -10.73 2.38 1.28
C GLY A 461 -11.97 2.04 2.13
N GLY A 462 -12.82 3.05 2.37
CA GLY A 462 -13.97 2.99 3.29
C GLY A 462 -13.69 3.73 4.61
N GLY A 463 -12.61 3.38 5.31
CA GLY A 463 -12.13 4.07 6.50
C GLY A 463 -12.78 3.65 7.82
N VAL A 464 -12.78 4.58 8.78
CA VAL A 464 -13.30 4.39 10.15
C VAL A 464 -14.83 4.34 10.15
N THR A 465 -15.45 3.47 10.96
CA THR A 465 -16.93 3.41 11.11
C THR A 465 -17.41 4.22 12.34
N PRO A 466 -18.71 4.58 12.42
CA PRO A 466 -19.28 5.23 13.60
C PRO A 466 -19.06 4.44 14.90
N GLU A 467 -19.19 3.11 14.84
CA GLU A 467 -19.07 2.22 16.00
C GLU A 467 -17.65 2.17 16.56
N MET A 468 -16.62 2.38 15.73
CA MET A 468 -15.24 2.52 16.20
C MET A 468 -15.09 3.76 17.08
N LEU A 469 -15.67 4.89 16.66
CA LEU A 469 -15.58 6.17 17.38
C LEU A 469 -16.46 6.17 18.65
N GLU A 470 -17.62 5.51 18.62
CA GLU A 470 -18.41 5.25 19.83
C GLU A 470 -17.68 4.32 20.80
N SER A 471 -16.99 3.29 20.30
CA SER A 471 -16.17 2.40 21.12
C SER A 471 -14.96 3.11 21.72
N GLN A 472 -14.36 4.08 21.01
CA GLN A 472 -13.29 4.91 21.56
C GLN A 472 -13.74 5.69 22.79
N ALA A 473 -14.92 6.31 22.73
CA ALA A 473 -15.49 7.08 23.82
C ALA A 473 -15.86 6.19 25.02
N GLN A 474 -16.34 4.97 24.78
CA GLN A 474 -16.67 4.02 25.85
C GLN A 474 -15.43 3.35 26.47
N LEU A 475 -14.45 2.92 25.68
CA LEU A 475 -13.18 2.34 26.17
C LEU A 475 -12.36 3.32 27.02
N ALA A 476 -12.59 4.64 26.89
CA ALA A 476 -11.98 5.65 27.75
C ALA A 476 -12.28 5.44 29.25
N ASP A 477 -13.38 4.77 29.62
CA ASP A 477 -13.76 4.48 31.00
C ASP A 477 -13.27 3.13 31.53
N PHE A 478 -12.52 2.34 30.74
CA PHE A 478 -12.20 0.95 31.08
C PHE A 478 -10.95 0.77 31.95
N PRO A 479 -10.91 -0.27 32.82
CA PRO A 479 -9.72 -0.66 33.58
C PRO A 479 -8.68 -1.40 32.73
N ALA A 480 -7.41 -1.27 33.13
CA ALA A 480 -6.25 -2.05 32.67
C ALA A 480 -5.94 -2.06 31.15
N LEU A 481 -6.61 -1.23 30.36
CA LEU A 481 -6.26 -0.93 28.97
C LEU A 481 -5.26 0.24 28.90
N PRO A 482 -4.49 0.41 27.80
CA PRO A 482 -3.76 1.65 27.55
C PRO A 482 -4.73 2.84 27.40
N GLU A 483 -4.27 4.04 27.75
CA GLU A 483 -5.01 5.29 27.52
C GLU A 483 -5.10 5.57 26.00
N LEU A 484 -6.32 5.53 25.44
CA LEU A 484 -6.55 5.80 24.02
C LEU A 484 -6.68 7.32 23.80
N ARG A 485 -5.83 7.88 22.95
CA ARG A 485 -5.77 9.33 22.68
C ARG A 485 -5.89 9.61 21.19
N PRO A 486 -6.95 10.30 20.72
CA PRO A 486 -6.99 10.85 19.36
C PRO A 486 -5.81 11.78 19.12
N ALA A 487 -5.07 11.55 18.02
CA ALA A 487 -3.89 12.33 17.69
C ALA A 487 -3.63 12.38 16.19
N ARG A 488 -3.05 13.52 15.76
CA ARG A 488 -2.26 13.57 14.54
C ARG A 488 -0.95 12.82 14.75
N VAL A 489 -0.46 12.17 13.69
CA VAL A 489 0.82 11.44 13.69
C VAL A 489 1.99 12.42 13.81
N GLU A 490 1.91 13.62 13.21
CA GLU A 490 2.92 14.66 13.39
C GLU A 490 3.02 15.11 14.87
N ASP A 491 1.89 15.20 15.59
CA ASP A 491 1.91 15.51 17.03
C ASP A 491 2.49 14.35 17.87
N PHE A 492 2.32 13.09 17.44
CA PHE A 492 2.89 11.91 18.09
C PHE A 492 4.43 11.91 17.99
N PHE A 493 4.97 12.10 16.78
CA PHE A 493 6.41 12.26 16.61
C PHE A 493 6.94 13.52 17.32
N GLY A 494 6.15 14.59 17.42
CA GLY A 494 6.46 15.76 18.25
C GLY A 494 6.67 15.36 19.72
N ARG A 495 5.71 14.65 20.32
CA ARG A 495 5.79 14.16 21.71
C ARG A 495 6.96 13.22 21.96
N ILE A 496 7.40 12.44 20.96
CA ILE A 496 8.63 11.64 21.09
C ILE A 496 9.85 12.57 21.23
N ARG A 497 10.03 13.56 20.34
CA ARG A 497 11.16 14.52 20.42
C ARG A 497 11.16 15.34 21.71
N GLU A 498 9.99 15.60 22.31
CA GLU A 498 9.86 16.33 23.58
C GLU A 498 10.21 15.50 24.83
N ARG A 499 10.10 14.17 24.77
CA ARG A 499 10.08 13.30 25.97
C ARG A 499 11.11 12.19 25.99
N ALA A 500 11.49 11.65 24.83
CA ALA A 500 12.51 10.64 24.70
C ALA A 500 13.87 11.31 24.49
N ALA A 501 14.94 10.73 25.04
CA ALA A 501 16.29 11.00 24.57
C ALA A 501 16.43 10.35 23.18
N VAL A 502 16.14 11.10 22.12
CA VAL A 502 16.14 10.59 20.74
C VAL A 502 17.53 10.09 20.34
N GLU A 503 18.57 10.73 20.87
CA GLU A 503 19.98 10.40 20.71
C GLU A 503 20.33 9.00 21.25
N ASP A 504 19.67 8.56 22.34
CA ASP A 504 19.86 7.26 23.00
C ASP A 504 19.02 6.13 22.39
N LEU A 505 18.14 6.43 21.42
CA LEU A 505 17.37 5.41 20.69
C LEU A 505 18.31 4.52 19.85
N PRO A 506 17.98 3.21 19.70
CA PRO A 506 18.77 2.31 18.86
C PRO A 506 18.85 2.82 17.43
N VAL A 507 19.99 2.59 16.77
CA VAL A 507 20.24 3.02 15.38
C VAL A 507 20.13 1.82 14.45
N TRP A 508 19.25 1.89 13.45
CA TRP A 508 19.26 0.99 12.30
C TRP A 508 20.00 1.65 11.15
N LEU A 509 21.09 1.03 10.67
CA LEU A 509 21.92 1.56 9.59
C LEU A 509 21.59 0.88 8.26
N GLY A 510 21.35 1.68 7.22
CA GLY A 510 21.19 1.20 5.84
C GLY A 510 19.77 0.73 5.51
N GLU A 511 19.66 -0.38 4.79
CA GLU A 511 18.39 -0.83 4.20
C GLU A 511 17.44 -1.39 5.28
N ILE A 512 16.16 -1.01 5.25
CA ILE A 512 15.12 -1.75 5.98
C ILE A 512 14.58 -2.80 4.99
N TYR A 513 15.35 -3.87 4.84
CA TYR A 513 15.05 -4.97 3.94
C TYR A 513 13.82 -5.76 4.42
N LEU A 514 12.78 -5.82 3.60
CA LEU A 514 11.59 -6.65 3.85
C LEU A 514 11.91 -8.10 3.47
N GLU A 515 11.74 -9.04 4.40
CA GLU A 515 12.00 -10.45 4.15
C GLU A 515 10.78 -11.18 3.55
N LEU A 516 10.09 -10.56 2.59
CA LEU A 516 8.86 -11.01 1.94
C LEU A 516 8.72 -10.29 0.57
N HIS A 517 7.81 -10.69 -0.32
CA HIS A 517 7.50 -9.99 -1.59
C HIS A 517 8.69 -9.81 -2.57
N ARG A 518 9.71 -10.69 -2.51
CA ARG A 518 10.96 -10.57 -3.29
C ARG A 518 10.79 -10.73 -4.82
N GLY A 519 9.78 -11.47 -5.26
CA GLY A 519 9.42 -11.68 -6.67
C GLY A 519 8.94 -10.41 -7.39
N THR A 520 8.49 -9.41 -6.63
CA THR A 520 8.16 -8.08 -7.16
C THR A 520 9.34 -7.35 -7.81
N LEU A 521 10.59 -7.76 -7.52
CA LEU A 521 11.78 -7.22 -8.18
C LEU A 521 11.93 -7.69 -9.64
N THR A 522 11.17 -8.70 -10.07
CA THR A 522 11.28 -9.31 -11.42
C THR A 522 9.97 -9.27 -12.21
N SER A 523 8.80 -9.44 -11.58
CA SER A 523 7.50 -9.50 -12.28
C SER A 523 7.16 -8.22 -13.06
N GLN A 524 6.48 -8.34 -14.20
CA GLN A 524 6.12 -7.25 -15.11
C GLN A 524 7.35 -6.48 -15.60
N GLY A 525 8.28 -7.22 -16.23
CA GLY A 525 9.56 -6.74 -16.73
C GLY A 525 9.46 -5.63 -17.79
N ARG A 526 8.38 -5.58 -18.57
CA ARG A 526 8.08 -4.48 -19.51
C ARG A 526 7.84 -3.16 -18.79
N THR A 527 6.94 -3.13 -17.80
CA THR A 527 6.63 -1.95 -16.98
C THR A 527 7.89 -1.41 -16.30
N LYS A 528 8.71 -2.28 -15.71
CA LYS A 528 9.99 -1.94 -15.08
C LYS A 528 10.99 -1.30 -16.08
N ARG A 529 11.09 -1.84 -17.30
CA ARG A 529 11.93 -1.27 -18.36
C ARG A 529 11.40 0.09 -18.86
N LEU A 530 10.09 0.23 -19.03
CA LEU A 530 9.47 1.51 -19.43
C LEU A 530 9.65 2.60 -18.37
N ASN A 531 9.55 2.28 -17.08
CA ASN A 531 9.90 3.20 -15.99
C ASN A 531 11.36 3.69 -16.16
N ARG A 532 12.34 2.79 -16.29
CA ARG A 532 13.75 3.20 -16.41
C ARG A 532 14.04 3.96 -17.72
N GLN A 533 13.31 3.67 -18.80
CA GLN A 533 13.37 4.47 -20.03
C GLN A 533 12.84 5.89 -19.82
N ALA A 534 11.69 6.05 -19.15
CA ALA A 534 11.10 7.36 -18.85
C ALA A 534 11.96 8.19 -17.89
N GLU A 535 12.51 7.57 -16.83
CA GLU A 535 13.47 8.22 -15.91
C GLU A 535 14.68 8.79 -16.67
N ARG A 536 15.28 7.98 -17.55
CA ARG A 536 16.41 8.40 -18.39
C ARG A 536 16.02 9.50 -19.38
N ALA A 537 14.87 9.37 -20.04
CA ALA A 537 14.43 10.33 -21.06
C ALA A 537 14.07 11.71 -20.49
N LEU A 538 13.41 11.78 -19.33
CA LEU A 538 13.08 13.05 -18.68
C LEU A 538 14.32 13.76 -18.11
N LEU A 539 15.23 13.01 -17.48
CA LEU A 539 16.48 13.58 -16.97
C LEU A 539 17.40 14.09 -18.10
N ALA A 540 17.56 13.31 -19.19
CA ALA A 540 18.34 13.73 -20.34
C ALA A 540 17.75 14.97 -21.04
N ALA A 541 16.42 15.09 -21.09
CA ALA A 541 15.73 16.28 -21.60
C ALA A 541 16.03 17.53 -20.76
N GLU A 542 15.99 17.42 -19.44
CA GLU A 542 16.30 18.53 -18.53
C GLU A 542 17.77 18.96 -18.61
N VAL A 543 18.71 18.02 -18.76
CA VAL A 543 20.14 18.31 -18.94
C VAL A 543 20.41 18.98 -20.28
N ALA A 544 19.96 18.39 -21.40
CA ALA A 544 20.13 18.96 -22.73
C ALA A 544 19.42 20.33 -22.86
N GLY A 545 18.23 20.46 -22.29
CA GLY A 545 17.45 21.68 -22.25
C GLY A 545 18.09 22.81 -21.45
N SER A 546 18.71 22.48 -20.31
CA SER A 546 19.50 23.42 -19.53
C SER A 546 20.74 23.88 -20.29
N LEU A 547 21.43 22.96 -20.99
CA LEU A 547 22.56 23.29 -21.86
C LEU A 547 22.13 24.20 -23.03
N ALA A 548 21.00 23.91 -23.68
CA ALA A 548 20.43 24.77 -24.72
C ALA A 548 20.15 26.19 -24.20
N THR A 549 19.59 26.31 -23.00
CA THR A 549 19.34 27.60 -22.33
C THR A 549 20.66 28.35 -22.06
N LEU A 550 21.68 27.66 -21.55
CA LEU A 550 23.00 28.24 -21.25
C LEU A 550 23.78 28.70 -22.49
N LEU A 551 23.51 28.09 -23.65
CA LEU A 551 24.04 28.52 -24.96
C LEU A 551 23.27 29.71 -25.59
N GLY A 552 22.29 30.28 -24.88
CA GLY A 552 21.49 31.42 -25.36
C GLY A 552 20.19 31.04 -26.05
N GLY A 553 19.79 29.76 -26.00
CA GLY A 553 18.48 29.29 -26.42
C GLY A 553 17.35 29.71 -25.46
N PRO A 554 16.08 29.40 -25.81
CA PRO A 554 14.94 29.72 -24.96
C PRO A 554 14.99 28.94 -23.63
N ALA A 555 14.51 29.55 -22.55
CA ALA A 555 14.50 28.94 -21.23
C ALA A 555 13.68 27.64 -21.19
N PHE A 556 14.29 26.58 -20.65
CA PHE A 556 13.66 25.25 -20.62
C PHE A 556 12.44 25.20 -19.67
N GLY A 557 11.27 24.87 -20.23
CA GLY A 557 10.03 24.69 -19.47
C GLY A 557 10.01 23.40 -18.65
N SER A 558 9.30 23.43 -17.51
CA SER A 558 9.17 22.30 -16.57
C SER A 558 8.52 21.06 -17.20
N LEU A 559 9.09 19.88 -16.94
CA LEU A 559 8.52 18.58 -17.32
C LEU A 559 7.64 17.96 -16.22
N GLU A 560 7.25 18.74 -15.19
CA GLU A 560 6.46 18.26 -14.04
C GLU A 560 5.22 17.43 -14.41
N PRO A 561 4.43 17.73 -15.48
CA PRO A 561 3.31 16.86 -15.88
C PRO A 561 3.74 15.45 -16.31
N ALA A 562 4.82 15.33 -17.09
CA ALA A 562 5.35 14.04 -17.54
C ALA A 562 6.00 13.27 -16.37
N TRP A 563 6.72 13.97 -15.49
CA TRP A 563 7.19 13.37 -14.23
C TRP A 563 6.04 12.88 -13.38
N ARG A 564 4.95 13.64 -13.16
CA ARG A 564 3.80 13.19 -12.36
C ARG A 564 3.16 11.91 -12.93
N GLY A 565 3.16 11.73 -14.25
CA GLY A 565 2.74 10.47 -14.91
C GLY A 565 3.69 9.30 -14.62
N LEU A 566 5.00 9.53 -14.70
CA LEU A 566 6.01 8.54 -14.29
C LEU A 566 5.87 8.17 -12.80
N LEU A 567 5.84 9.17 -11.92
CA LEU A 567 5.76 9.00 -10.46
C LEU A 567 4.48 8.31 -9.99
N LYS A 568 3.33 8.54 -10.66
CA LYS A 568 2.08 7.81 -10.42
C LYS A 568 2.28 6.30 -10.62
N ASN A 569 2.97 5.91 -11.70
CA ASN A 569 3.22 4.50 -12.02
C ASN A 569 4.38 3.89 -11.20
N GLN A 570 5.02 4.64 -10.30
CA GLN A 570 5.97 4.15 -9.30
C GLN A 570 5.29 3.74 -7.97
N PHE A 571 3.96 3.85 -7.86
CA PHE A 571 3.20 3.36 -6.71
C PHE A 571 3.52 1.89 -6.38
N HIS A 572 3.47 1.53 -5.09
CA HIS A 572 4.03 0.28 -4.59
C HIS A 572 3.29 -1.02 -5.01
N ASP A 573 2.11 -0.96 -5.63
CA ASP A 573 1.53 -2.11 -6.33
C ASP A 573 1.54 -2.01 -7.87
N ILE A 574 1.94 -0.87 -8.43
CA ILE A 574 2.09 -0.69 -9.88
C ILE A 574 3.48 -1.16 -10.32
N LEU A 575 4.54 -0.38 -10.06
CA LEU A 575 5.91 -0.72 -10.49
C LEU A 575 6.39 -2.09 -9.98
N PRO A 576 6.05 -2.53 -8.75
CA PRO A 576 6.46 -3.85 -8.26
C PRO A 576 5.81 -5.05 -8.97
N GLY A 577 4.78 -4.86 -9.81
CA GLY A 577 4.28 -5.93 -10.68
C GLY A 577 3.18 -6.81 -10.06
N SER A 578 2.46 -6.28 -9.08
CA SER A 578 1.54 -6.99 -8.19
C SER A 578 0.05 -6.65 -8.39
N SER A 579 -0.32 -5.94 -9.46
CA SER A 579 -1.69 -5.55 -9.82
C SER A 579 -2.38 -6.49 -10.83
N ILE A 580 -3.65 -6.22 -11.15
CA ILE A 580 -4.37 -6.86 -12.27
C ILE A 580 -3.89 -6.36 -13.65
N ARG A 581 -4.21 -7.13 -14.70
CA ARG A 581 -3.79 -6.89 -16.09
C ARG A 581 -4.08 -5.47 -16.58
N GLU A 582 -5.27 -4.95 -16.31
CA GLU A 582 -5.73 -3.63 -16.76
C GLU A 582 -4.85 -2.48 -16.21
N VAL A 583 -4.26 -2.66 -15.02
CA VAL A 583 -3.34 -1.68 -14.42
C VAL A 583 -2.04 -1.59 -15.22
N TYR A 584 -1.59 -2.69 -15.83
CA TYR A 584 -0.40 -2.69 -16.69
C TYR A 584 -0.67 -2.15 -18.08
N GLU A 585 -1.88 -2.33 -18.62
CA GLU A 585 -2.29 -1.70 -19.89
C GLU A 585 -2.46 -0.17 -19.76
N ASP A 586 -2.76 0.31 -18.55
CA ASP A 586 -2.67 1.72 -18.18
C ASP A 586 -1.21 2.18 -17.95
N ALA A 587 -0.43 1.44 -17.14
CA ALA A 587 0.92 1.83 -16.75
C ALA A 587 1.93 1.79 -17.92
N GLU A 588 1.94 0.74 -18.75
CA GLU A 588 2.82 0.65 -19.93
C GLU A 588 2.55 1.83 -20.89
N ARG A 589 1.28 2.21 -21.07
CA ARG A 589 0.84 3.33 -21.92
C ARG A 589 1.25 4.70 -21.37
N GLU A 590 1.04 4.94 -20.07
CA GLU A 590 1.41 6.19 -19.42
C GLU A 590 2.93 6.37 -19.29
N LEU A 591 3.67 5.29 -19.01
CA LEU A 591 5.13 5.31 -18.98
C LEU A 591 5.74 5.52 -20.37
N ALA A 592 5.15 4.95 -21.42
CA ALA A 592 5.54 5.27 -22.80
C ALA A 592 5.32 6.75 -23.12
N ALA A 593 4.16 7.32 -22.77
CA ALA A 593 3.89 8.75 -22.97
C ALA A 593 4.87 9.66 -22.19
N ALA A 594 5.25 9.28 -20.96
CA ALA A 594 6.26 10.00 -20.17
C ALA A 594 7.67 9.92 -20.78
N ARG A 595 8.06 8.75 -21.32
CA ARG A 595 9.31 8.57 -22.08
C ARG A 595 9.31 9.43 -23.34
N ASP A 596 8.24 9.37 -24.12
CA ASP A 596 8.18 10.01 -25.44
C ASP A 596 8.16 11.55 -25.30
N ALA A 597 7.44 12.10 -24.31
CA ALA A 597 7.54 13.50 -23.95
C ALA A 597 8.96 13.94 -23.52
N GLY A 598 9.77 13.03 -22.96
CA GLY A 598 11.19 13.26 -22.70
C GLY A 598 12.06 13.21 -23.96
N LEU A 599 11.76 12.30 -24.91
CA LEU A 599 12.49 12.19 -26.19
C LEU A 599 12.21 13.40 -27.10
N ASP A 600 10.96 13.84 -27.20
CA ASP A 600 10.58 15.05 -27.96
C ASP A 600 11.32 16.30 -27.41
N ARG A 601 11.37 16.44 -26.08
CA ARG A 601 12.04 17.57 -25.41
C ARG A 601 13.57 17.49 -25.49
N GLN A 602 14.15 16.29 -25.66
CA GLN A 602 15.56 16.14 -26.06
C GLN A 602 15.77 16.59 -27.51
N ALA A 603 14.90 16.22 -28.45
CA ALA A 603 15.02 16.61 -29.85
C ALA A 603 14.93 18.13 -30.02
N GLU A 604 13.98 18.79 -29.35
CA GLU A 604 13.88 20.26 -29.29
C GLU A 604 15.14 20.90 -28.70
N ALA A 605 15.68 20.35 -27.61
CA ALA A 605 16.91 20.85 -26.98
C ALA A 605 18.13 20.68 -27.90
N MET A 606 18.27 19.53 -28.57
CA MET A 606 19.35 19.27 -29.53
C MET A 606 19.28 20.21 -30.75
N ALA A 607 18.07 20.50 -31.25
CA ALA A 607 17.87 21.48 -32.31
C ALA A 607 18.28 22.90 -31.87
N ALA A 608 17.92 23.30 -30.64
CA ALA A 608 18.33 24.59 -30.07
C ALA A 608 19.85 24.69 -29.83
N ILE A 609 20.50 23.61 -29.37
CA ILE A 609 21.97 23.52 -29.25
C ILE A 609 22.62 23.66 -30.62
N ALA A 610 22.17 22.89 -31.62
CA ALA A 610 22.73 22.95 -32.97
C ALA A 610 22.59 24.34 -33.62
N ALA A 611 21.46 25.02 -33.41
CA ALA A 611 21.22 26.38 -33.88
C ALA A 611 22.11 27.45 -33.19
N ALA A 612 22.63 27.16 -32.00
CA ALA A 612 23.55 28.04 -31.27
C ALA A 612 25.05 27.80 -31.61
N LEU A 613 25.38 26.74 -32.35
CA LEU A 613 26.77 26.45 -32.74
C LEU A 613 27.24 27.34 -33.91
N PRO A 614 28.54 27.69 -33.99
CA PRO A 614 29.07 28.46 -35.11
C PRO A 614 28.91 27.74 -36.45
N ALA A 615 28.37 28.44 -37.46
CA ALA A 615 28.09 27.91 -38.80
C ALA A 615 29.34 27.66 -39.70
N GLY A 616 30.54 27.58 -39.11
CA GLY A 616 31.81 27.43 -39.84
C GLY A 616 32.23 25.98 -40.00
N GLY A 617 32.09 25.41 -41.19
CA GLY A 617 32.54 24.04 -41.51
C GLY A 617 31.72 22.91 -40.87
N THR A 618 30.67 23.26 -40.12
CA THR A 618 29.82 22.37 -39.31
C THR A 618 28.59 21.85 -40.04
N ALA A 619 28.39 22.19 -41.31
CA ALA A 619 27.20 21.81 -42.08
C ALA A 619 26.99 20.29 -42.21
N ASP A 620 28.09 19.51 -42.23
CA ASP A 620 28.10 18.05 -42.30
C ASP A 620 28.46 17.39 -40.95
N ALA A 621 28.40 18.13 -39.83
CA ALA A 621 28.87 17.67 -38.52
C ALA A 621 27.76 17.02 -37.67
N LEU A 622 28.04 15.83 -37.13
CA LEU A 622 27.19 15.21 -36.12
C LEU A 622 27.42 15.86 -34.75
N VAL A 623 26.37 16.47 -34.18
CA VAL A 623 26.38 16.99 -32.80
C VAL A 623 25.97 15.86 -31.86
N VAL A 624 26.84 15.55 -30.88
CA VAL A 624 26.56 14.58 -29.81
C VAL A 624 26.68 15.28 -28.47
N VAL A 625 25.62 15.19 -27.65
CA VAL A 625 25.62 15.66 -26.26
C VAL A 625 25.69 14.44 -25.35
N ASN A 626 26.64 14.46 -24.41
CA ASN A 626 26.68 13.52 -23.30
C ASN A 626 25.92 14.13 -22.11
N PRO A 627 24.74 13.62 -21.70
CA PRO A 627 24.03 14.11 -20.52
C PRO A 627 24.61 13.57 -19.20
N ASP A 628 25.62 12.68 -19.26
CA ASP A 628 26.36 12.17 -18.11
C ASP A 628 27.50 13.14 -17.72
N LEU A 629 27.78 13.24 -16.41
CA LEU A 629 28.94 13.98 -15.89
C LEU A 629 30.27 13.24 -16.15
N SER A 630 30.21 11.93 -16.31
CA SER A 630 31.36 11.08 -16.59
C SER A 630 31.76 11.14 -18.07
N PRO A 631 33.06 11.25 -18.42
CA PRO A 631 33.52 11.23 -19.80
C PRO A 631 33.19 9.90 -20.53
N ARG A 632 32.06 9.85 -21.23
CA ARG A 632 31.73 8.74 -22.12
C ARG A 632 32.59 8.87 -23.39
N PRO A 633 33.46 7.91 -23.73
CA PRO A 633 34.19 7.95 -25.00
C PRO A 633 33.19 7.84 -26.16
N LEU A 634 33.35 8.67 -27.19
CA LEU A 634 32.40 8.76 -28.29
C LEU A 634 32.32 7.41 -29.04
N ARG A 635 31.20 6.70 -28.89
CA ARG A 635 30.90 5.46 -29.61
C ARG A 635 29.82 5.78 -30.64
N LEU A 636 30.15 5.59 -31.92
CA LEU A 636 29.17 5.67 -33.00
C LEU A 636 28.57 4.27 -33.18
N GLU A 637 27.27 4.11 -32.94
CA GLU A 637 26.61 2.83 -33.19
C GLU A 637 26.28 2.67 -34.67
N LEU A 638 26.75 1.54 -35.22
CA LEU A 638 26.39 1.01 -36.52
C LEU A 638 26.02 -0.47 -36.31
N GLU A 639 24.93 -0.71 -35.56
CA GLU A 639 24.37 -2.03 -35.18
C GLU A 639 25.32 -2.96 -34.35
N GLY A 640 25.46 -2.76 -33.01
CA GLY A 640 26.25 -3.61 -32.06
C GLY A 640 27.39 -2.86 -31.29
N GLN A 641 28.17 -3.38 -30.31
CA GLN A 641 28.38 -4.72 -29.65
C GLN A 641 29.67 -4.68 -28.74
N ALA A 642 29.97 -5.43 -27.63
CA ALA A 642 31.10 -5.24 -26.63
C ALA A 642 32.04 -6.42 -26.06
N VAL A 643 33.38 -6.50 -26.37
CA VAL A 643 34.58 -7.00 -25.55
C VAL A 643 35.04 -8.48 -25.29
N LEU A 644 36.40 -8.68 -25.16
CA LEU A 644 37.14 -9.57 -24.20
C LEU A 644 38.21 -8.81 -23.35
N HIS A 645 38.36 -9.10 -22.05
CA HIS A 645 39.18 -8.31 -21.10
C HIS A 645 40.69 -8.66 -21.06
N LYS A 646 41.48 -7.93 -21.85
CA LYS A 646 42.94 -8.10 -22.00
C LYS A 646 43.85 -7.53 -20.87
N PRO A 647 43.51 -6.44 -20.13
CA PRO A 647 44.50 -5.72 -19.29
C PRO A 647 45.20 -6.51 -18.17
N THR A 648 44.50 -7.40 -17.47
CA THR A 648 45.05 -8.07 -16.27
C THR A 648 45.65 -9.46 -16.54
N GLY A 649 45.42 -10.05 -17.72
CA GLY A 649 45.82 -11.43 -18.04
C GLY A 649 45.18 -12.53 -17.18
N ARG A 650 44.25 -12.17 -16.29
CA ARG A 650 43.53 -13.06 -15.36
C ARG A 650 42.21 -13.50 -15.98
N ASP A 651 41.83 -14.77 -15.81
CA ASP A 651 40.47 -15.22 -16.15
C ASP A 651 39.47 -14.58 -15.18
N ALA A 652 38.41 -13.99 -15.73
CA ALA A 652 37.34 -13.35 -14.96
C ALA A 652 36.32 -14.35 -14.41
N LEU A 653 36.28 -15.58 -14.96
CA LEU A 653 35.23 -16.55 -14.69
C LEU A 653 35.79 -17.80 -14.00
N ALA A 654 35.01 -18.38 -13.09
CA ALA A 654 35.33 -19.66 -12.44
C ALA A 654 34.78 -20.87 -13.21
N GLY A 655 34.28 -20.66 -14.42
CA GLY A 655 33.61 -21.65 -15.26
C GLY A 655 32.88 -20.97 -16.43
N ARG A 656 31.84 -21.61 -16.98
CA ARG A 656 30.98 -20.97 -17.98
C ARG A 656 30.24 -19.79 -17.34
N GLY A 657 30.50 -18.57 -17.79
CA GLY A 657 29.68 -17.39 -17.51
C GLY A 657 28.38 -17.40 -18.31
N ASN A 658 27.43 -16.56 -17.94
CA ASN A 658 26.09 -16.47 -18.55
C ASN A 658 25.36 -17.83 -18.61
N GLN A 659 25.24 -18.50 -17.46
CA GLN A 659 24.42 -19.71 -17.31
C GLN A 659 22.95 -19.31 -17.19
N LEU A 660 22.16 -19.57 -18.23
CA LEU A 660 20.71 -19.42 -18.15
C LEU A 660 20.13 -20.56 -17.31
N ARG A 661 19.63 -20.24 -16.10
CA ARG A 661 18.92 -21.18 -15.25
C ARG A 661 17.41 -20.94 -15.28
N LEU A 662 16.68 -22.04 -15.39
CA LEU A 662 15.23 -22.12 -15.33
C LEU A 662 14.81 -22.79 -14.03
N TYR A 663 13.84 -22.19 -13.36
CA TYR A 663 13.23 -22.70 -12.13
C TYR A 663 11.73 -22.93 -12.40
N PRO A 664 11.34 -24.12 -12.91
CA PRO A 664 10.03 -24.37 -13.54
C PRO A 664 8.90 -24.68 -12.53
N ALA A 665 9.12 -24.32 -11.26
CA ALA A 665 8.25 -24.61 -10.13
C ALA A 665 8.09 -23.37 -9.23
N ASP A 666 8.14 -22.18 -9.82
CA ASP A 666 7.92 -20.91 -9.14
C ASP A 666 6.44 -20.80 -8.74
N LYS A 667 6.15 -21.24 -7.51
CA LYS A 667 4.82 -21.44 -6.94
C LYS A 667 4.89 -21.12 -5.44
N PRO A 668 4.93 -19.84 -5.04
CA PRO A 668 5.00 -19.48 -3.64
C PRO A 668 3.75 -19.88 -2.86
N ARG A 669 3.88 -19.96 -1.52
CA ARG A 669 2.83 -20.39 -0.60
C ARG A 669 1.61 -19.47 -0.59
N SER A 670 1.84 -18.17 -0.71
CA SER A 670 0.87 -17.13 -0.37
C SER A 670 0.54 -16.21 -1.54
N TRP A 671 1.52 -15.44 -2.05
CA TRP A 671 1.24 -14.33 -2.97
C TRP A 671 2.02 -14.49 -4.29
N ASP A 672 1.34 -14.96 -5.35
CA ASP A 672 1.97 -15.45 -6.60
C ASP A 672 2.91 -14.41 -7.25
N ALA A 673 2.42 -13.26 -7.72
CA ALA A 673 3.27 -12.21 -8.30
C ALA A 673 4.28 -11.58 -7.32
N TRP A 674 4.02 -11.64 -6.01
CA TRP A 674 4.85 -11.00 -5.01
C TRP A 674 6.07 -11.82 -4.59
N ASP A 675 5.90 -13.10 -4.26
CA ASP A 675 6.92 -13.85 -3.53
C ASP A 675 7.86 -14.67 -4.42
N ILE A 676 9.08 -14.90 -3.94
CA ILE A 676 9.91 -16.05 -4.36
C ILE A 676 10.29 -16.79 -3.07
N GLU A 677 10.07 -18.10 -3.05
CA GLU A 677 10.39 -18.98 -1.92
C GLU A 677 11.90 -19.16 -1.75
N ALA A 678 12.37 -19.28 -0.50
CA ALA A 678 13.80 -19.51 -0.21
C ALA A 678 14.36 -20.84 -0.77
N ASP A 679 13.49 -21.79 -1.13
CA ASP A 679 13.84 -23.10 -1.70
C ASP A 679 13.46 -23.27 -3.19
N TYR A 680 13.25 -22.17 -3.90
CA TYR A 680 13.03 -22.14 -5.36
C TYR A 680 14.11 -22.89 -6.17
N ASP A 681 15.33 -22.94 -5.64
CA ASP A 681 16.49 -23.54 -6.30
C ASP A 681 16.45 -25.07 -6.39
N ARG A 682 15.62 -25.73 -5.59
CA ARG A 682 15.50 -27.21 -5.51
C ARG A 682 15.14 -27.90 -6.82
N GLN A 683 14.50 -27.22 -7.75
CA GLN A 683 14.11 -27.76 -9.07
C GLN A 683 14.76 -27.02 -10.24
N GLY A 684 15.78 -26.18 -9.96
CA GLY A 684 16.45 -25.36 -10.97
C GLY A 684 17.48 -26.12 -11.81
N PHE A 685 17.45 -25.96 -13.13
CA PHE A 685 18.42 -26.54 -14.07
C PHE A 685 18.97 -25.48 -15.03
N GLU A 686 20.10 -25.76 -15.68
CA GLU A 686 20.69 -24.89 -16.70
C GLU A 686 20.20 -25.28 -18.09
N LEU A 687 19.76 -24.29 -18.90
CA LEU A 687 19.39 -24.49 -20.30
C LEU A 687 20.65 -24.48 -21.18
N THR A 688 21.32 -25.64 -21.26
CA THR A 688 22.59 -25.81 -21.99
C THR A 688 22.41 -26.00 -23.50
N GLU A 689 21.35 -26.68 -23.92
CA GLU A 689 21.08 -27.01 -25.31
C GLU A 689 20.85 -25.75 -26.16
N LEU A 690 21.38 -25.78 -27.39
CA LEU A 690 21.29 -24.71 -28.38
C LEU A 690 20.51 -25.23 -29.58
N GLU A 691 19.50 -24.48 -30.00
CA GLU A 691 18.80 -24.68 -31.27
C GLU A 691 19.61 -24.06 -32.42
N GLU A 692 20.27 -22.93 -32.14
CA GLU A 692 21.08 -22.20 -33.13
C GLU A 692 22.28 -21.50 -32.47
N SER A 693 23.37 -21.37 -33.21
CA SER A 693 24.60 -20.67 -32.79
C SER A 693 25.32 -20.12 -34.02
N GLU A 694 25.14 -18.82 -34.29
CA GLU A 694 25.65 -18.14 -35.50
C GLU A 694 26.58 -16.98 -35.15
N LEU A 695 27.74 -16.90 -35.81
CA LEU A 695 28.59 -15.70 -35.77
C LEU A 695 28.01 -14.66 -36.74
N VAL A 696 27.23 -13.71 -36.21
CA VAL A 696 26.47 -12.73 -37.04
C VAL A 696 27.33 -11.57 -37.54
N GLU A 697 28.44 -11.28 -36.86
CA GLU A 697 29.42 -10.26 -37.26
C GLU A 697 30.84 -10.70 -36.91
N ASP A 698 31.81 -10.33 -37.75
CA ASP A 698 33.26 -10.55 -37.56
C ASP A 698 34.08 -9.40 -38.16
N GLY A 699 33.99 -8.22 -37.54
CA GLY A 699 34.60 -6.97 -37.98
C GLY A 699 35.78 -6.50 -37.11
N PRO A 700 36.68 -5.64 -37.65
CA PRO A 700 37.90 -5.22 -36.95
C PRO A 700 37.64 -4.34 -35.71
N GLY A 701 36.49 -3.67 -35.66
CA GLY A 701 36.05 -2.95 -34.47
C GLY A 701 35.18 -3.81 -33.53
N ARG A 702 34.71 -4.99 -33.96
CA ARG A 702 33.48 -5.60 -33.41
C ARG A 702 33.12 -6.99 -34.01
N ALA A 703 32.76 -7.98 -33.20
CA ALA A 703 32.25 -9.29 -33.65
C ALA A 703 31.15 -9.83 -32.70
N ALA A 704 30.30 -10.80 -33.08
CA ALA A 704 29.27 -11.33 -32.16
C ALA A 704 28.66 -12.69 -32.51
N LEU A 705 28.19 -13.39 -31.47
CA LEU A 705 27.57 -14.70 -31.50
C LEU A 705 26.09 -14.63 -31.11
N ARG A 706 25.19 -14.91 -32.06
CA ARG A 706 23.75 -15.08 -31.84
C ARG A 706 23.46 -16.52 -31.43
N LEU A 707 22.84 -16.70 -30.27
CA LEU A 707 22.48 -17.99 -29.68
C LEU A 707 20.95 -18.08 -29.55
N VAL A 708 20.35 -19.17 -30.03
CA VAL A 708 18.93 -19.46 -29.81
C VAL A 708 18.79 -20.72 -28.98
N ARG A 709 17.90 -20.67 -27.99
CA ARG A 709 17.51 -21.80 -27.15
C ARG A 709 15.99 -21.86 -27.06
N ARG A 710 15.45 -23.08 -27.03
CA ARG A 710 14.04 -23.34 -26.80
C ARG A 710 13.83 -23.92 -25.40
N PHE A 711 12.75 -23.50 -24.74
CA PHE A 711 12.23 -24.15 -23.56
C PHE A 711 10.73 -24.34 -23.74
N ARG A 712 10.30 -25.59 -23.99
CA ARG A 712 8.91 -25.96 -24.29
C ARG A 712 8.34 -25.12 -25.45
N ASP A 713 7.47 -24.15 -25.12
CA ASP A 713 6.78 -23.28 -26.06
C ASP A 713 7.44 -21.88 -26.14
N SER A 714 8.35 -21.58 -25.21
CA SER A 714 9.11 -20.33 -25.12
C SER A 714 10.45 -20.39 -25.87
N THR A 715 10.89 -19.26 -26.43
CA THR A 715 12.17 -19.10 -27.13
C THR A 715 13.02 -18.00 -26.48
N ILE A 716 14.32 -18.26 -26.35
CA ILE A 716 15.32 -17.34 -25.80
C ILE A 716 16.38 -17.09 -26.88
N THR A 717 16.47 -15.85 -27.36
CA THR A 717 17.53 -15.41 -28.28
C THR A 717 18.48 -14.48 -27.55
N GLN A 718 19.78 -14.77 -27.57
CA GLN A 718 20.80 -13.91 -26.99
C GLN A 718 21.86 -13.56 -28.04
N THR A 719 22.22 -12.30 -28.16
CA THR A 719 23.34 -11.87 -29.01
C THR A 719 24.49 -11.45 -28.09
N LEU A 720 25.48 -12.33 -27.96
CA LEU A 720 26.69 -12.16 -27.15
C LEU A 720 27.74 -11.44 -27.98
N THR A 721 28.11 -10.25 -27.54
CA THR A 721 28.16 -9.10 -28.44
C THR A 721 29.52 -8.40 -28.19
N LEU A 722 30.48 -8.23 -29.14
CA LEU A 722 31.95 -8.02 -28.88
C LEU A 722 32.77 -6.82 -29.55
N TRP A 723 32.73 -5.56 -29.05
CA TRP A 723 33.62 -4.37 -29.33
C TRP A 723 35.14 -4.63 -29.20
N ALA A 724 35.90 -3.82 -29.92
CA ALA A 724 37.24 -3.35 -29.56
C ALA A 724 37.25 -2.28 -28.43
N ASN A 725 38.31 -2.28 -27.61
CA ASN A 725 38.67 -1.23 -26.62
C ASN A 725 37.70 -0.94 -25.45
N SER A 726 36.55 -1.61 -25.35
CA SER A 726 35.71 -1.60 -24.13
C SER A 726 36.19 -2.70 -23.14
N PRO A 727 35.76 -2.71 -21.85
CA PRO A 727 36.06 -3.79 -20.88
C PRO A 727 34.91 -4.79 -20.55
N ARG A 728 33.65 -4.50 -20.89
CA ARG A 728 32.44 -5.34 -20.58
C ARG A 728 31.93 -6.22 -21.75
N LEU A 729 31.54 -7.47 -21.48
CA LEU A 729 30.74 -8.32 -22.38
C LEU A 729 29.27 -7.90 -22.37
N ASP A 730 28.74 -7.35 -23.46
CA ASP A 730 27.31 -7.01 -23.57
C ASP A 730 26.50 -8.22 -24.09
N ILE A 731 25.29 -8.40 -23.53
CA ILE A 731 24.39 -9.55 -23.78
C ILE A 731 22.98 -9.02 -24.00
N HIS A 732 22.66 -8.71 -25.26
CA HIS A 732 21.27 -8.39 -25.64
C HIS A 732 20.44 -9.67 -25.63
N THR A 733 19.27 -9.64 -24.99
CA THR A 733 18.38 -10.80 -24.86
C THR A 733 16.97 -10.43 -25.30
N ARG A 734 16.46 -11.18 -26.28
CA ARG A 734 15.05 -11.22 -26.67
C ARG A 734 14.43 -12.53 -26.18
N LEU A 735 13.30 -12.41 -25.50
CA LEU A 735 12.44 -13.53 -25.11
C LEU A 735 11.17 -13.50 -25.96
N ASP A 736 10.70 -14.67 -26.36
CA ASP A 736 9.31 -14.92 -26.77
C ASP A 736 8.76 -15.94 -25.78
N TRP A 737 7.95 -15.50 -24.83
CA TRP A 737 7.69 -16.26 -23.60
C TRP A 737 6.23 -16.70 -23.46
N HIS A 738 5.99 -18.00 -23.39
CA HIS A 738 4.65 -18.60 -23.30
C HIS A 738 4.46 -19.54 -22.09
N ASP A 739 5.51 -19.74 -21.29
CA ASP A 739 5.47 -20.56 -20.07
C ASP A 739 4.91 -19.80 -18.85
N ARG A 740 4.36 -20.54 -17.89
CA ARG A 740 3.88 -20.01 -16.60
C ARG A 740 4.51 -20.72 -15.41
N ARG A 741 4.62 -19.97 -14.31
CA ARG A 741 5.20 -20.38 -13.02
C ARG A 741 6.65 -20.84 -13.17
N VAL A 742 7.41 -19.98 -13.85
CA VAL A 742 8.83 -20.12 -14.13
C VAL A 742 9.55 -18.81 -13.80
N LEU A 743 10.66 -18.91 -13.08
CA LEU A 743 11.67 -17.88 -12.95
C LEU A 743 12.86 -18.22 -13.88
N LEU A 744 13.32 -17.24 -14.66
CA LEU A 744 14.50 -17.32 -15.52
C LEU A 744 15.60 -16.41 -14.96
N ARG A 745 16.81 -16.94 -14.75
CA ARG A 745 17.97 -16.18 -14.26
C ARG A 745 19.19 -16.37 -15.16
N ALA A 746 20.06 -15.36 -15.22
CA ALA A 746 21.43 -15.51 -15.68
C ALA A 746 22.37 -15.58 -14.47
N LEU A 747 23.14 -16.66 -14.35
CA LEU A 747 24.17 -16.82 -13.32
C LEU A 747 25.57 -16.67 -13.92
N VAL A 748 26.46 -16.02 -13.17
CA VAL A 748 27.85 -15.75 -13.56
C VAL A 748 28.77 -16.18 -12.41
N PRO A 749 29.35 -17.39 -12.47
CA PRO A 749 30.43 -17.79 -11.56
C PRO A 749 31.71 -17.03 -11.92
N VAL A 750 32.08 -16.06 -11.09
CA VAL A 750 33.25 -15.21 -11.28
C VAL A 750 34.47 -15.78 -10.56
N ALA A 751 35.67 -15.43 -11.02
CA ALA A 751 36.94 -15.90 -10.44
C ALA A 751 37.36 -15.13 -9.17
N VAL A 752 36.41 -14.57 -8.43
CA VAL A 752 36.62 -13.65 -7.28
C VAL A 752 36.11 -14.27 -5.98
N ARG A 753 36.75 -13.99 -4.84
CA ARG A 753 36.29 -14.39 -3.50
C ARG A 753 36.24 -13.22 -2.54
N ALA A 754 35.02 -12.80 -2.19
CA ALA A 754 34.77 -11.82 -1.14
C ALA A 754 33.55 -12.21 -0.29
N GLU A 755 33.53 -11.76 0.97
CA GLU A 755 32.46 -12.03 1.95
C GLU A 755 31.20 -11.18 1.71
N THR A 756 31.31 -10.10 0.92
CA THR A 756 30.20 -9.24 0.52
C THR A 756 30.28 -8.90 -0.96
N ALA A 757 29.11 -8.70 -1.58
CA ALA A 757 28.94 -8.14 -2.92
C ALA A 757 28.36 -6.72 -2.82
N SER A 758 28.70 -5.86 -3.79
CA SER A 758 28.32 -4.45 -3.84
C SER A 758 27.19 -4.22 -4.85
N PHE A 759 26.05 -3.68 -4.42
CA PHE A 759 24.86 -3.47 -5.25
C PHE A 759 24.53 -1.99 -5.34
N GLU A 760 24.27 -1.47 -6.54
CA GLU A 760 23.80 -0.09 -6.69
C GLU A 760 22.36 0.08 -6.18
N CYS A 761 22.11 1.20 -5.52
CA CYS A 761 20.78 1.66 -5.11
C CYS A 761 20.64 3.16 -5.40
N ALA A 762 19.51 3.77 -5.05
CA ALA A 762 19.32 5.21 -5.15
C ALA A 762 20.50 5.99 -4.51
N PHE A 763 21.19 6.83 -5.29
CA PHE A 763 22.33 7.66 -4.89
C PHE A 763 23.50 6.96 -4.16
N GLY A 764 23.62 5.62 -4.20
CA GLY A 764 24.68 4.94 -3.44
C GLY A 764 24.85 3.45 -3.76
N VAL A 765 25.71 2.80 -2.98
CA VAL A 765 26.03 1.38 -3.13
C VAL A 765 25.92 0.71 -1.76
N VAL A 766 25.14 -0.37 -1.67
CA VAL A 766 24.97 -1.18 -0.46
C VAL A 766 25.76 -2.48 -0.59
N ARG A 767 26.48 -2.87 0.48
CA ARG A 767 27.17 -4.17 0.56
C ARG A 767 26.25 -5.18 1.23
N ARG A 768 26.11 -6.38 0.64
CA ARG A 768 25.34 -7.49 1.22
C ARG A 768 26.18 -8.77 1.26
N PRO A 769 25.96 -9.68 2.24
CA PRO A 769 26.76 -10.90 2.35
C PRO A 769 26.67 -11.82 1.12
N THR A 770 27.75 -12.53 0.82
CA THR A 770 27.78 -13.64 -0.17
C THR A 770 27.55 -15.01 0.48
N HIS A 771 27.26 -15.06 1.77
CA HIS A 771 27.09 -16.27 2.56
C HIS A 771 25.70 -16.36 3.19
N ARG A 772 25.43 -17.44 3.93
CA ARG A 772 24.15 -17.73 4.60
C ARG A 772 24.35 -18.05 6.09
N ASN A 773 25.26 -17.32 6.75
CA ASN A 773 25.76 -17.60 8.10
C ASN A 773 24.73 -17.23 9.19
N THR A 774 24.01 -16.14 9.00
CA THR A 774 22.88 -15.73 9.84
C THR A 774 21.53 -15.95 9.15
N SER A 775 20.43 -15.93 9.91
CA SER A 775 19.07 -15.92 9.36
C SER A 775 18.79 -14.66 8.51
N TRP A 776 19.40 -13.52 8.84
CA TRP A 776 19.33 -12.28 8.06
C TRP A 776 20.12 -12.35 6.73
N ASP A 777 21.16 -13.19 6.67
CA ASP A 777 21.87 -13.49 5.42
C ASP A 777 21.02 -14.43 4.57
N GLN A 778 20.45 -15.47 5.21
CA GLN A 778 19.61 -16.48 4.56
C GLN A 778 18.39 -15.86 3.86
N ALA A 779 17.81 -14.80 4.44
CA ALA A 779 16.69 -14.07 3.86
C ALA A 779 17.04 -13.22 2.60
N ARG A 780 18.32 -13.01 2.30
CA ARG A 780 18.84 -12.17 1.19
C ARG A 780 19.22 -12.98 -0.06
N PHE A 781 18.45 -14.03 -0.38
CA PHE A 781 18.66 -14.83 -1.60
C PHE A 781 18.18 -14.16 -2.90
N GLU A 782 17.39 -13.09 -2.79
CA GLU A 782 16.95 -12.22 -3.88
C GLU A 782 16.88 -10.79 -3.34
N VAL A 783 17.60 -9.84 -3.95
CA VAL A 783 17.82 -8.49 -3.39
C VAL A 783 17.73 -7.39 -4.46
N PRO A 784 17.28 -6.17 -4.11
CA PRO A 784 17.15 -5.08 -5.08
C PRO A 784 18.52 -4.51 -5.48
N GLY A 785 18.71 -4.27 -6.79
CA GLY A 785 19.88 -3.60 -7.35
C GLY A 785 19.52 -2.78 -8.59
N HIS A 786 20.14 -1.60 -8.75
CA HIS A 786 19.84 -0.64 -9.82
C HIS A 786 20.50 -1.02 -11.15
N ARG A 787 21.60 -0.38 -11.54
CA ARG A 787 22.28 -0.67 -12.82
C ARG A 787 23.31 -1.78 -12.68
N PHE A 788 23.91 -2.00 -11.50
CA PHE A 788 24.93 -3.04 -11.30
C PHE A 788 24.88 -3.79 -9.97
N ALA A 789 25.45 -5.00 -10.00
CA ALA A 789 25.88 -5.78 -8.84
C ALA A 789 27.32 -6.28 -9.10
N ASP A 790 28.20 -6.14 -8.10
CA ASP A 790 29.64 -6.39 -8.19
C ASP A 790 30.14 -7.39 -7.15
N LEU A 791 31.15 -8.18 -7.51
CA LEU A 791 32.00 -8.91 -6.59
C LEU A 791 33.48 -8.58 -6.84
N SER A 792 34.11 -7.92 -5.87
CA SER A 792 35.51 -7.46 -5.92
C SER A 792 36.36 -8.03 -4.79
N GLU A 793 37.61 -8.39 -5.10
CA GLU A 793 38.69 -8.67 -4.16
C GLU A 793 39.87 -7.70 -4.40
N PRO A 794 40.89 -7.61 -3.52
CA PRO A 794 41.97 -6.64 -3.67
C PRO A 794 42.68 -6.70 -5.04
N GLY A 795 42.43 -5.68 -5.87
CA GLY A 795 43.03 -5.50 -7.19
C GLY A 795 42.24 -6.09 -8.38
N PHE A 796 41.13 -6.80 -8.17
CA PHE A 796 40.31 -7.35 -9.27
C PHE A 796 38.85 -7.58 -8.87
N GLY A 797 37.91 -7.22 -9.75
CA GLY A 797 36.49 -7.47 -9.56
C GLY A 797 35.77 -7.80 -10.86
N VAL A 798 34.52 -8.25 -10.73
CA VAL A 798 33.62 -8.55 -11.85
C VAL A 798 32.19 -8.17 -11.47
N ALA A 799 31.60 -7.28 -12.26
CA ALA A 799 30.23 -6.83 -12.10
C ALA A 799 29.28 -7.36 -13.19
N ILE A 800 28.00 -7.52 -12.84
CA ILE A 800 26.88 -7.62 -13.79
C ILE A 800 26.22 -6.24 -13.91
N LEU A 801 26.05 -5.72 -15.13
CA LEU A 801 25.33 -4.47 -15.43
C LEU A 801 23.98 -4.77 -16.11
N ASN A 802 22.99 -3.88 -16.05
CA ASN A 802 21.67 -4.09 -16.70
C ASN A 802 20.93 -2.80 -17.12
N ASP A 803 20.06 -2.90 -18.13
CA ASP A 803 19.22 -1.79 -18.64
C ASP A 803 17.81 -1.69 -18.04
N GLY A 804 17.41 -2.58 -17.11
CA GLY A 804 16.05 -2.58 -16.55
C GLY A 804 15.63 -3.82 -15.74
N LYS A 805 16.57 -4.47 -15.02
CA LYS A 805 16.32 -5.69 -14.21
C LYS A 805 16.78 -5.47 -12.77
N TYR A 806 15.86 -5.64 -11.82
CA TYR A 806 16.02 -5.19 -10.43
C TYR A 806 16.22 -6.31 -9.40
N GLY A 807 15.92 -7.57 -9.75
CA GLY A 807 16.20 -8.74 -8.91
C GLY A 807 17.62 -9.27 -9.11
N HIS A 808 18.47 -9.15 -8.08
CA HIS A 808 19.86 -9.62 -8.08
C HIS A 808 20.10 -10.63 -6.94
N SER A 809 21.22 -11.35 -7.02
CA SER A 809 21.69 -12.27 -5.98
C SER A 809 23.21 -12.42 -6.03
N ALA A 810 23.82 -12.77 -4.89
CA ALA A 810 25.22 -13.16 -4.81
C ALA A 810 25.38 -14.31 -3.80
N LEU A 811 26.03 -15.40 -4.19
CA LEU A 811 26.28 -16.55 -3.32
C LEU A 811 27.66 -17.16 -3.61
N GLY A 812 28.54 -17.15 -2.62
CA GLY A 812 29.95 -17.49 -2.78
C GLY A 812 30.60 -16.60 -3.84
N ASN A 813 31.00 -17.21 -4.95
CA ASN A 813 31.58 -16.54 -6.12
C ASN A 813 30.62 -16.48 -7.33
N VAL A 814 29.30 -16.63 -7.11
CA VAL A 814 28.29 -16.56 -8.18
C VAL A 814 27.45 -15.32 -8.01
N LEU A 815 27.50 -14.41 -9.00
CA LEU A 815 26.52 -13.34 -9.16
C LEU A 815 25.34 -13.86 -9.99
N GLY A 816 24.12 -13.40 -9.71
CA GLY A 816 22.92 -13.83 -10.43
C GLY A 816 21.93 -12.70 -10.66
N LEU A 817 21.45 -12.57 -11.90
CA LEU A 817 20.45 -11.60 -12.34
C LEU A 817 19.13 -12.31 -12.68
N SER A 818 18.01 -11.82 -12.16
CA SER A 818 16.66 -12.30 -12.53
C SER A 818 16.19 -11.61 -13.80
N LEU A 819 15.85 -12.40 -14.82
CA LEU A 819 15.57 -11.91 -16.17
C LEU A 819 14.06 -11.80 -16.47
N LEU A 820 13.29 -12.82 -16.10
CA LEU A 820 11.85 -12.90 -16.31
C LEU A 820 11.25 -13.78 -15.22
N ARG A 821 10.02 -13.46 -14.79
CA ARG A 821 9.23 -14.25 -13.86
C ARG A 821 7.77 -14.26 -14.32
N ALA A 822 7.18 -15.43 -14.55
CA ALA A 822 5.83 -15.54 -15.12
C ALA A 822 4.80 -16.06 -14.09
N PRO A 823 4.33 -15.25 -13.12
CA PRO A 823 3.26 -15.62 -12.20
C PRO A 823 1.90 -15.76 -12.93
N ILE A 824 0.84 -16.15 -12.21
CA ILE A 824 -0.53 -16.18 -12.78
C ILE A 824 -1.57 -15.37 -11.99
N TYR A 825 -1.18 -14.71 -10.90
CA TYR A 825 -2.09 -13.90 -10.08
C TYR A 825 -1.36 -12.65 -9.55
N PRO A 826 -1.94 -11.43 -9.69
CA PRO A 826 -3.30 -11.19 -10.17
C PRO A 826 -3.46 -11.18 -11.71
N ASP A 827 -2.38 -10.95 -12.46
CA ASP A 827 -2.39 -10.99 -13.93
C ASP A 827 -2.03 -12.40 -14.46
N PRO A 828 -2.96 -13.11 -15.14
CA PRO A 828 -2.68 -14.43 -15.74
C PRO A 828 -1.80 -14.37 -17.00
N LEU A 829 -1.58 -13.17 -17.54
CA LEU A 829 -0.71 -12.88 -18.69
C LEU A 829 0.55 -12.10 -18.27
N ALA A 830 0.89 -12.10 -16.97
CA ALA A 830 2.12 -11.48 -16.47
C ALA A 830 3.35 -12.00 -17.23
N ASP A 831 4.11 -11.06 -17.78
CA ASP A 831 5.32 -11.30 -18.58
C ASP A 831 5.17 -12.18 -19.85
N GLU A 832 3.94 -12.52 -20.28
CA GLU A 832 3.61 -13.20 -21.55
C GLU A 832 4.14 -12.47 -22.79
N GLY A 833 4.58 -13.23 -23.80
CA GLY A 833 4.93 -12.75 -25.13
C GLY A 833 6.34 -12.17 -25.22
N VAL A 834 6.52 -11.19 -26.10
CA VAL A 834 7.84 -10.64 -26.44
C VAL A 834 8.37 -9.72 -25.34
N GLN A 835 9.65 -9.90 -24.98
CA GLN A 835 10.42 -8.97 -24.14
C GLN A 835 11.85 -8.81 -24.62
N GLU A 836 12.40 -7.61 -24.48
CA GLU A 836 13.77 -7.28 -24.88
C GLU A 836 14.46 -6.44 -23.81
N PHE A 837 15.72 -6.78 -23.49
CA PHE A 837 16.56 -6.10 -22.50
C PHE A 837 18.04 -6.44 -22.76
N THR A 838 18.94 -5.71 -22.11
CA THR A 838 20.39 -5.91 -22.23
C THR A 838 21.05 -5.90 -20.86
N TYR A 839 21.86 -6.92 -20.59
CA TYR A 839 22.75 -6.97 -19.43
C TYR A 839 24.19 -7.19 -19.88
N ALA A 840 25.16 -6.96 -19.01
CA ALA A 840 26.58 -7.05 -19.33
C ALA A 840 27.39 -7.68 -18.21
N ILE A 841 28.56 -8.25 -18.54
CA ILE A 841 29.55 -8.76 -17.59
C ILE A 841 30.82 -7.92 -17.72
N LEU A 842 31.13 -7.12 -16.69
CA LEU A 842 32.27 -6.21 -16.63
C LEU A 842 33.32 -6.72 -15.64
N PRO A 843 34.38 -7.44 -16.10
CA PRO A 843 35.62 -7.55 -15.33
C PRO A 843 36.37 -6.21 -15.30
N HIS A 844 37.03 -5.91 -14.18
CA HIS A 844 37.83 -4.70 -13.99
C HIS A 844 39.00 -4.93 -13.02
N ALA A 845 39.91 -3.96 -12.96
CA ALA A 845 40.92 -3.88 -11.91
C ALA A 845 40.35 -3.14 -10.68
N GLY A 846 40.98 -3.33 -9.51
CA GLY A 846 40.54 -2.71 -8.26
C GLY A 846 39.16 -3.18 -7.78
N ASP A 847 38.51 -2.39 -6.95
CA ASP A 847 37.09 -2.57 -6.58
C ASP A 847 36.12 -1.90 -7.59
N TRP A 848 34.81 -1.96 -7.35
CA TRP A 848 33.80 -1.36 -8.25
C TRP A 848 34.01 0.13 -8.53
N HIS A 849 34.62 0.87 -7.60
CA HIS A 849 34.86 2.31 -7.73
C HIS A 849 36.18 2.57 -8.46
N GLU A 850 37.26 1.87 -8.11
CA GLU A 850 38.54 1.95 -8.82
C GLU A 850 38.43 1.45 -10.28
N GLY A 851 37.59 0.43 -10.51
CA GLY A 851 37.31 -0.17 -11.81
C GLY A 851 36.34 0.60 -12.70
N GLY A 852 35.75 1.70 -12.20
CA GLY A 852 34.82 2.54 -12.97
C GLY A 852 33.48 1.88 -13.30
N VAL A 853 32.99 0.95 -12.48
CA VAL A 853 31.77 0.17 -12.76
C VAL A 853 30.54 1.07 -12.88
N ARG A 854 30.44 2.09 -12.01
CA ARG A 854 29.35 3.09 -11.98
C ARG A 854 29.32 3.97 -13.24
N GLU A 855 30.48 4.24 -13.82
CA GLU A 855 30.73 5.06 -15.00
C GLU A 855 30.50 4.29 -16.31
N VAL A 856 30.57 2.96 -16.27
CA VAL A 856 30.30 2.07 -17.41
C VAL A 856 28.83 1.64 -17.47
N ALA A 857 28.14 1.61 -16.33
CA ALA A 857 26.72 1.31 -16.16
C ALA A 857 25.76 2.41 -16.67
#